data_AF-A0A1Z1WLH6-F1
#
_entry.id   AF-A0A1Z1WLH6-F1
#
_cell.length_a   1.000
_cell.length_b   1.000
_cell.length_c   1.000
_cell.angle_alpha   90.00
_cell.angle_beta   90.00
_cell.angle_gamma   90.00
#
_symmetry.space_group_name_H-M   'P 1'
#
loop_
_entity.id
_entity.type
_entity.pdbx_description
1 polymer ?
#
loop_
_entity_poly.entity_id
_entity_poly.type
_entity_poly.pdbx_seq_one_letter_code
_entity_poly.pdbx_strand_id
1 'polypeptide(L)'
;MYDASGVPLKGIHPRNRHVPVASRARGGEPVRLLLEAAANPTVLHDFVPTPLGDILTAGDRPIYRFAAADLAVLDEDVWQLILDIEVLDELMRELDPARPRRHEILRAVEDMLDALDLHDVAGTAAAGRAALADVLSRPAAASAHRVSAAGHAHIDSAWLWPLRETVRKASRTFANVTALARDYPELVFACSQAQQYAWVKEHQPHIWERIKKAVTDGTWAPVGSMWVESDANMPGGEALARQIVHGKRFFQEEFGVDTEEIWLPDSFGYTAAFPQLAKLAGVRWFLTQKLSWNQSNKMPHHTFWWEGIDGTRVFTHFPPVDTYNSQLHGTELAHAERNFADKGRATRSLVPFGWGDGGGGPTREMMERARRLRSLEGSPRVEVERPSAFFAAAEAEYGERAPVWSGELYLELHRATYTSQAATKRGNRRTEHALREAELWCAAAAVKDAAYAYPYDDLDRLWKTVLLHQFHDILPGSSIAWVHREARDTYARVLAELDSLTAAAVRHLGGGEASVLNSSPYERSEVVEHEGRLVHVNVGGLGTRGLAEAAGQEREAGAVTSATRTGQEIVLSNEHLRVTIDSDGLLASVLDRAADREVLAPGSRGNLLQLHPDHPTHYDAWDLDKHYRHRHTDLTRAESVELVEDGPLRASVRVVRVFGAGSRITQELRLAAAAVASTSSPRSSGASRRRCSRPRSRWTCRPNGPPRRSSSGMCSGPPTPIPPGTRRASRSARTGGCGWPRRTTASPSSTTPPTGTTSPVPRTPKGSAPPCGSPSCGRRTAPTRTPTSAPTTSLTRCCPGPRRGTPSPRGSPSICPCGSPPRPLWRPSCGSIIPG
;
A
#
# COMPACT_ATOMS: atom_id res chain seq x y z
N MET A 1 13.38 2.21 -28.08
CA MET A 1 13.70 2.41 -29.50
C MET A 1 13.51 3.87 -29.82
N TYR A 2 14.48 4.44 -30.52
CA TYR A 2 14.53 5.83 -30.95
C TYR A 2 14.78 5.86 -32.47
N ASP A 3 14.47 6.95 -33.13
CA ASP A 3 14.90 7.15 -34.52
C ASP A 3 16.38 7.57 -34.60
N ALA A 4 16.87 7.82 -35.82
CA ALA A 4 18.25 8.24 -36.07
C ALA A 4 18.62 9.62 -35.48
N SER A 5 17.65 10.43 -35.03
CA SER A 5 17.87 11.70 -34.34
C SER A 5 17.82 11.57 -32.81
N GLY A 6 17.52 10.38 -32.29
CA GLY A 6 17.38 10.14 -30.85
C GLY A 6 15.99 10.48 -30.30
N VAL A 7 14.98 10.72 -31.15
CA VAL A 7 13.61 10.95 -30.67
C VAL A 7 12.97 9.60 -30.29
N PRO A 8 12.33 9.47 -29.11
CA PRO A 8 11.72 8.22 -28.67
C PRO A 8 10.59 7.78 -29.58
N LEU A 9 10.63 6.53 -30.06
CA LEU A 9 9.56 5.95 -30.87
C LEU A 9 8.65 5.06 -30.00
N LYS A 10 9.20 3.96 -29.48
CA LYS A 10 8.47 2.91 -28.76
C LYS A 10 9.37 2.15 -27.79
N GLY A 11 8.81 1.64 -26.70
CA GLY A 11 9.45 0.72 -25.75
C GLY A 11 9.23 -0.75 -26.13
N ILE A 12 10.32 -1.53 -26.17
CA ILE A 12 10.26 -2.99 -26.38
C ILE A 12 10.34 -3.69 -25.02
N HIS A 13 9.55 -4.76 -24.83
CA HIS A 13 9.69 -5.72 -23.73
C HIS A 13 9.19 -7.12 -24.15
N PRO A 14 9.40 -8.19 -23.37
CA PRO A 14 9.07 -9.56 -23.78
C PRO A 14 7.60 -9.86 -24.15
N ARG A 15 6.66 -8.95 -23.87
CA ARG A 15 5.24 -9.00 -24.27
C ARG A 15 4.81 -7.89 -25.25
N ASN A 16 5.74 -7.05 -25.72
CA ASN A 16 5.52 -6.06 -26.79
C ASN A 16 6.81 -5.96 -27.62
N ARG A 17 6.93 -6.83 -28.62
CA ARG A 17 8.20 -7.15 -29.32
C ARG A 17 8.40 -6.41 -30.65
N HIS A 18 7.36 -5.77 -31.18
CA HIS A 18 7.38 -5.12 -32.50
C HIS A 18 7.49 -3.60 -32.40
N VAL A 19 8.02 -2.95 -33.43
CA VAL A 19 7.93 -1.50 -33.65
C VAL A 19 7.47 -1.28 -35.10
N PRO A 20 6.38 -0.54 -35.37
CA PRO A 20 6.01 -0.18 -36.73
C PRO A 20 7.13 0.63 -37.39
N VAL A 21 7.56 0.21 -38.57
CA VAL A 21 8.61 0.89 -39.35
C VAL A 21 7.98 1.91 -40.30
N ALA A 22 7.01 1.46 -41.09
CA ALA A 22 6.13 2.28 -41.91
C ALA A 22 4.82 1.51 -42.18
N SER A 23 3.73 2.20 -42.48
CA SER A 23 2.49 1.57 -42.96
C SER A 23 2.56 1.18 -44.44
N ARG A 24 3.43 1.85 -45.22
CA ARG A 24 3.84 1.50 -46.58
C ARG A 24 5.29 1.91 -46.76
N ALA A 25 6.13 1.02 -47.28
CA ALA A 25 7.55 1.26 -47.57
C ALA A 25 7.88 0.82 -49.01
N ARG A 26 9.01 1.29 -49.55
CA ARG A 26 9.57 0.80 -50.82
C ARG A 26 10.79 -0.10 -50.60
N GLY A 27 10.96 -1.09 -51.46
CA GLY A 27 12.17 -1.93 -51.43
C GLY A 27 13.43 -1.08 -51.63
N GLY A 28 14.41 -1.23 -50.72
CA GLY A 28 15.65 -0.43 -50.70
C GLY A 28 15.56 0.87 -49.87
N GLU A 29 14.44 1.17 -49.24
CA GLU A 29 14.29 2.33 -48.35
C GLU A 29 15.13 2.17 -47.05
N PRO A 30 16.03 3.12 -46.71
CA PRO A 30 17.00 2.94 -45.64
C PRO A 30 16.43 3.24 -44.24
N VAL A 31 16.12 2.19 -43.48
CA VAL A 31 15.63 2.28 -42.10
C VAL A 31 16.80 2.42 -41.11
N ARG A 32 16.73 3.38 -40.18
CA ARG A 32 17.73 3.59 -39.12
C ARG A 32 17.05 3.81 -37.77
N LEU A 33 17.35 2.94 -36.80
CA LEU A 33 16.76 2.91 -35.47
C LEU A 33 17.84 2.69 -34.40
N LEU A 34 17.66 3.28 -33.23
CA LEU A 34 18.56 3.12 -32.07
C LEU A 34 17.86 2.33 -30.95
N LEU A 35 18.55 1.30 -30.45
CA LEU A 35 18.09 0.44 -29.35
C LEU A 35 18.86 0.73 -28.06
N GLU A 36 18.22 1.38 -27.08
CA GLU A 36 18.64 1.27 -25.69
C GLU A 36 18.20 -0.09 -25.13
N ALA A 37 19.14 -0.88 -24.60
CA ALA A 37 18.88 -2.15 -23.95
C ALA A 37 19.24 -2.10 -22.46
N ALA A 38 18.24 -2.25 -21.58
CA ALA A 38 18.44 -2.31 -20.14
C ALA A 38 18.54 -3.77 -19.66
N ALA A 39 19.73 -4.22 -19.28
CA ALA A 39 20.00 -5.56 -18.78
C ALA A 39 19.60 -5.74 -17.31
N ASN A 40 18.31 -5.54 -17.00
CA ASN A 40 17.78 -5.67 -15.64
C ASN A 40 17.60 -7.14 -15.26
N PRO A 41 18.18 -7.64 -14.15
CA PRO A 41 18.04 -9.02 -13.74
C PRO A 41 16.62 -9.36 -13.25
N THR A 42 16.19 -10.61 -13.46
CA THR A 42 15.04 -11.18 -12.75
C THR A 42 15.44 -11.45 -11.30
N VAL A 43 15.09 -10.53 -10.39
CA VAL A 43 15.47 -10.63 -8.97
C VAL A 43 14.53 -11.55 -8.18
N LEU A 44 13.24 -11.60 -8.53
CA LEU A 44 12.22 -12.38 -7.84
C LEU A 44 12.00 -13.72 -8.56
N HIS A 45 12.75 -14.74 -8.14
CA HIS A 45 12.61 -16.14 -8.57
C HIS A 45 12.68 -17.04 -7.33
N ASP A 46 11.66 -17.89 -7.12
CA ASP A 46 11.51 -18.83 -5.99
C ASP A 46 11.68 -18.24 -4.56
N PHE A 47 11.68 -16.91 -4.41
CA PHE A 47 12.02 -16.19 -3.18
C PHE A 47 13.38 -16.57 -2.57
N VAL A 48 14.33 -17.01 -3.39
CA VAL A 48 15.68 -17.41 -2.95
C VAL A 48 16.59 -16.17 -2.82
N PRO A 49 17.41 -16.05 -1.75
CA PRO A 49 18.36 -14.96 -1.61
C PRO A 49 19.34 -14.85 -2.79
N THR A 50 19.36 -13.68 -3.42
CA THR A 50 20.11 -13.43 -4.66
C THR A 50 21.06 -12.24 -4.54
N PRO A 51 22.29 -12.30 -5.10
CA PRO A 51 23.21 -11.17 -5.13
C PRO A 51 22.79 -10.08 -6.13
N LEU A 52 21.78 -10.31 -6.97
CA LEU A 52 21.36 -9.41 -8.05
C LEU A 52 20.55 -8.19 -7.57
N GLY A 53 20.18 -8.13 -6.28
CA GLY A 53 19.45 -7.01 -5.68
C GLY A 53 20.26 -5.74 -5.39
N ASP A 54 21.54 -5.68 -5.79
CA ASP A 54 22.40 -4.52 -5.61
C ASP A 54 23.55 -4.50 -6.64
N ILE A 55 23.89 -3.31 -7.17
CA ILE A 55 25.08 -3.13 -8.03
C ILE A 55 26.38 -3.49 -7.30
N LEU A 56 26.41 -3.35 -5.97
CA LEU A 56 27.57 -3.72 -5.15
C LEU A 56 27.75 -5.25 -4.99
N THR A 57 26.79 -6.06 -5.44
CA THR A 57 26.84 -7.53 -5.31
C THR A 57 26.53 -8.31 -6.59
N ALA A 58 25.90 -7.70 -7.59
CA ALA A 58 25.43 -8.40 -8.80
C ALA A 58 26.57 -8.95 -9.70
N GLY A 59 27.75 -8.32 -9.66
CA GLY A 59 28.87 -8.64 -10.54
C GLY A 59 28.71 -8.08 -11.96
N ASP A 60 29.59 -8.50 -12.86
CA ASP A 60 29.76 -8.01 -14.23
C ASP A 60 29.31 -9.02 -15.32
N ARG A 61 29.14 -10.30 -14.95
CA ARG A 61 28.80 -11.39 -15.88
C ARG A 61 27.54 -11.08 -16.70
N PRO A 62 27.61 -11.05 -18.05
CA PRO A 62 26.45 -10.82 -18.91
C PRO A 62 25.32 -11.82 -18.66
N ILE A 63 24.10 -11.30 -18.43
CA ILE A 63 22.89 -12.10 -18.15
C ILE A 63 21.94 -12.25 -19.35
N TYR A 64 22.15 -11.49 -20.43
CA TYR A 64 21.36 -11.57 -21.65
C TYR A 64 22.27 -11.64 -22.88
N ARG A 65 21.75 -12.26 -23.95
CA ARG A 65 22.36 -12.30 -25.28
C ARG A 65 21.34 -11.76 -26.28
N PHE A 66 21.78 -10.87 -27.17
CA PHE A 66 21.00 -10.48 -28.34
C PHE A 66 20.83 -11.69 -29.28
N ALA A 67 19.59 -12.04 -29.60
CA ALA A 67 19.25 -13.26 -30.34
C ALA A 67 19.01 -13.00 -31.83
N ALA A 68 18.06 -12.12 -32.14
CA ALA A 68 17.66 -11.71 -33.49
C ALA A 68 16.99 -10.33 -33.44
N ALA A 69 16.84 -9.69 -34.61
CA ALA A 69 15.93 -8.58 -34.84
C ALA A 69 15.48 -8.63 -36.30
N ASP A 70 14.26 -9.11 -36.52
CA ASP A 70 13.74 -9.47 -37.83
C ASP A 70 12.84 -8.35 -38.38
N LEU A 71 12.91 -8.11 -39.70
CA LEU A 71 12.00 -7.22 -40.41
C LEU A 71 10.93 -8.06 -41.11
N ALA A 72 9.66 -7.86 -40.74
CA ALA A 72 8.53 -8.62 -41.25
C ALA A 72 7.36 -7.70 -41.62
N VAL A 73 6.53 -8.15 -42.55
CA VAL A 73 5.21 -7.57 -42.82
C VAL A 73 4.21 -8.21 -41.86
N LEU A 74 3.28 -7.42 -41.33
CA LEU A 74 2.14 -7.94 -40.58
C LEU A 74 1.07 -8.39 -41.59
N ASP A 75 0.71 -9.67 -41.55
CA ASP A 75 -0.55 -10.12 -42.14
C ASP A 75 -1.69 -9.73 -41.18
N GLU A 76 -2.55 -8.80 -41.62
CA GLU A 76 -3.62 -8.28 -40.79
C GLU A 76 -4.80 -9.25 -40.66
N ASP A 77 -5.13 -10.04 -41.69
CA ASP A 77 -6.24 -10.99 -41.60
C ASP A 77 -5.86 -12.22 -40.77
N VAL A 78 -4.63 -12.74 -40.88
CA VAL A 78 -4.13 -13.79 -39.97
C VAL A 78 -4.07 -13.28 -38.54
N TRP A 79 -3.61 -12.06 -38.30
CA TRP A 79 -3.56 -11.48 -36.95
C TRP A 79 -4.95 -11.25 -36.34
N GLN A 80 -5.90 -10.75 -37.13
CA GLN A 80 -7.28 -10.55 -36.71
C GLN A 80 -8.01 -11.88 -36.49
N LEU A 81 -7.74 -12.91 -37.32
CA LEU A 81 -8.27 -14.27 -37.12
C LEU A 81 -7.81 -14.88 -35.79
N ILE A 82 -6.54 -14.72 -35.41
CA ILE A 82 -6.03 -15.18 -34.10
C ILE A 82 -6.82 -14.53 -32.95
N LEU A 83 -7.09 -13.23 -33.04
CA LEU A 83 -7.87 -12.49 -32.04
C LEU A 83 -9.36 -12.87 -32.03
N ASP A 84 -9.92 -13.19 -33.20
CA ASP A 84 -11.28 -13.72 -33.36
C ASP A 84 -11.41 -15.11 -32.69
N ILE A 85 -10.41 -15.99 -32.86
CA ILE A 85 -10.33 -17.32 -32.24
C ILE A 85 -10.15 -17.21 -30.72
N GLU A 86 -9.18 -16.42 -30.24
CA GLU A 86 -8.89 -16.26 -28.80
C GLU A 86 -10.15 -15.84 -28.02
N VAL A 87 -10.86 -14.82 -28.48
CA VAL A 87 -12.04 -14.28 -27.79
C VAL A 87 -13.19 -15.30 -27.75
N LEU A 88 -13.39 -16.07 -28.83
CA LEU A 88 -14.43 -17.08 -28.91
C LEU A 88 -14.09 -18.33 -28.08
N ASP A 89 -12.85 -18.81 -28.10
CA ASP A 89 -12.41 -19.97 -27.32
C ASP A 89 -12.44 -19.69 -25.81
N GLU A 90 -11.96 -18.53 -25.38
CA GLU A 90 -12.04 -18.09 -23.98
C GLU A 90 -13.50 -17.98 -23.50
N LEU A 91 -14.38 -17.40 -24.31
CA LEU A 91 -15.82 -17.32 -24.01
C LEU A 91 -16.46 -18.73 -23.96
N MET A 92 -16.17 -19.59 -24.93
CA MET A 92 -16.71 -20.96 -25.00
C MET A 92 -16.29 -21.83 -23.80
N ARG A 93 -15.12 -21.56 -23.19
CA ARG A 93 -14.66 -22.24 -21.97
C ARG A 93 -15.39 -21.75 -20.71
N GLU A 94 -15.78 -20.49 -20.66
CA GLU A 94 -16.48 -19.88 -19.52
C GLU A 94 -18.01 -20.07 -19.57
N LEU A 95 -18.57 -20.32 -20.75
CA LEU A 95 -19.99 -20.64 -20.91
C LEU A 95 -20.35 -22.04 -20.39
N ASP A 96 -21.49 -22.12 -19.71
CA ASP A 96 -22.10 -23.35 -19.21
C ASP A 96 -22.31 -24.38 -20.36
N PRO A 97 -21.81 -25.64 -20.22
CA PRO A 97 -21.98 -26.71 -21.20
C PRO A 97 -23.43 -27.02 -21.64
N ALA A 98 -24.44 -26.63 -20.86
CA ALA A 98 -25.85 -26.78 -21.22
C ALA A 98 -26.40 -25.65 -22.13
N ARG A 99 -25.63 -24.60 -22.43
CA ARG A 99 -26.09 -23.44 -23.22
C ARG A 99 -25.90 -23.66 -24.72
N PRO A 100 -26.94 -23.49 -25.57
CA PRO A 100 -26.83 -23.58 -27.03
C PRO A 100 -25.71 -22.70 -27.61
N ARG A 101 -25.64 -21.44 -27.16
CA ARG A 101 -24.60 -20.45 -27.49
C ARG A 101 -23.16 -20.98 -27.42
N ARG A 102 -22.86 -21.88 -26.47
CA ARG A 102 -21.53 -22.49 -26.35
C ARG A 102 -21.24 -23.44 -27.52
N HIS A 103 -22.22 -24.25 -27.91
CA HIS A 103 -22.10 -25.21 -29.01
C HIS A 103 -22.18 -24.54 -30.36
N GLU A 104 -22.90 -23.42 -30.48
CA GLU A 104 -22.92 -22.56 -31.67
C GLU A 104 -21.53 -21.97 -31.94
N ILE A 105 -20.83 -21.47 -30.91
CA ILE A 105 -19.43 -21.04 -31.03
C ILE A 105 -18.52 -22.23 -31.41
N LEU A 106 -18.71 -23.41 -30.81
CA LEU A 106 -17.96 -24.61 -31.16
C LEU A 106 -18.14 -25.02 -32.63
N ARG A 107 -19.36 -24.96 -33.16
CA ARG A 107 -19.62 -25.24 -34.59
C ARG A 107 -18.94 -24.20 -35.48
N ALA A 108 -19.10 -22.91 -35.20
CA ALA A 108 -18.46 -21.85 -35.99
C ALA A 108 -16.91 -21.94 -35.98
N VAL A 109 -16.31 -22.42 -34.88
CA VAL A 109 -14.86 -22.71 -34.81
C VAL A 109 -14.47 -23.95 -35.63
N GLU A 110 -15.33 -24.98 -35.71
CA GLU A 110 -15.12 -26.10 -36.64
C GLU A 110 -15.28 -25.66 -38.11
N ASP A 111 -16.34 -24.91 -38.44
CA ASP A 111 -16.58 -24.34 -39.77
C ASP A 111 -15.42 -23.41 -40.22
N MET A 112 -14.80 -22.69 -39.28
CA MET A 112 -13.61 -21.88 -39.51
C MET A 112 -12.35 -22.71 -39.77
N LEU A 113 -12.17 -23.84 -39.06
CA LEU A 113 -11.05 -24.75 -39.28
C LEU A 113 -11.17 -25.49 -40.63
N ASP A 114 -12.38 -25.88 -41.02
CA ASP A 114 -12.66 -26.47 -42.34
C ASP A 114 -12.46 -25.45 -43.49
N ALA A 115 -12.57 -24.15 -43.21
CA ALA A 115 -12.31 -23.06 -44.15
C ALA A 115 -10.84 -22.58 -44.20
N LEU A 116 -9.97 -23.09 -43.31
CA LEU A 116 -8.59 -22.62 -43.14
C LEU A 116 -7.59 -23.67 -43.64
N ASP A 117 -6.87 -23.37 -44.73
CA ASP A 117 -5.78 -24.23 -45.19
C ASP A 117 -4.52 -24.00 -44.33
N LEU A 118 -4.07 -25.02 -43.60
CA LEU A 118 -2.83 -24.97 -42.82
C LEU A 118 -1.57 -24.84 -43.69
N HIS A 119 -1.67 -25.03 -45.01
CA HIS A 119 -0.61 -24.79 -45.99
C HIS A 119 -0.71 -23.40 -46.65
N ASP A 120 -1.86 -22.73 -46.62
CA ASP A 120 -2.05 -21.34 -47.08
C ASP A 120 -2.94 -20.54 -46.10
N VAL A 121 -2.43 -20.37 -44.88
CA VAL A 121 -3.10 -19.66 -43.79
C VAL A 121 -3.36 -18.19 -44.17
N ALA A 122 -2.50 -17.58 -44.98
CA ALA A 122 -2.64 -16.19 -45.43
C ALA A 122 -3.76 -16.05 -46.47
N GLY A 123 -3.78 -16.90 -47.51
CA GLY A 123 -4.82 -16.89 -48.54
C GLY A 123 -6.22 -17.27 -48.01
N THR A 124 -6.30 -18.05 -46.94
CA THR A 124 -7.56 -18.56 -46.38
C THR A 124 -8.06 -17.85 -45.11
N ALA A 125 -7.23 -17.04 -44.42
CA ALA A 125 -7.63 -16.37 -43.17
C ALA A 125 -8.94 -15.57 -43.29
N ALA A 126 -9.14 -14.83 -44.38
CA ALA A 126 -10.36 -14.05 -44.60
C ALA A 126 -11.64 -14.94 -44.67
N ALA A 127 -11.54 -16.16 -45.20
CA ALA A 127 -12.64 -17.13 -45.20
C ALA A 127 -12.91 -17.69 -43.80
N GLY A 128 -11.86 -18.03 -43.05
CA GLY A 128 -11.97 -18.43 -41.65
C GLY A 128 -12.63 -17.36 -40.77
N ARG A 129 -12.28 -16.08 -40.98
CA ARG A 129 -12.93 -14.95 -40.28
C ARG A 129 -14.39 -14.77 -40.66
N ALA A 130 -14.76 -15.03 -41.91
CA ALA A 130 -16.15 -14.97 -42.35
C ALA A 130 -17.03 -16.04 -41.66
N ALA A 131 -16.50 -17.24 -41.39
CA ALA A 131 -17.20 -18.27 -40.61
C ALA A 131 -17.47 -17.85 -39.15
N LEU A 132 -16.53 -17.11 -38.52
CA LEU A 132 -16.69 -16.60 -37.15
C LEU A 132 -17.57 -15.34 -37.06
N ALA A 133 -17.90 -14.69 -38.17
CA ALA A 133 -18.52 -13.36 -38.19
C ALA A 133 -19.92 -13.32 -37.54
N ASP A 134 -20.79 -14.31 -37.78
CA ASP A 134 -22.11 -14.38 -37.13
C ASP A 134 -21.95 -14.41 -35.61
N VAL A 135 -21.20 -15.39 -35.10
CA VAL A 135 -21.09 -15.61 -33.65
C VAL A 135 -20.41 -14.45 -32.92
N LEU A 136 -19.49 -13.73 -33.56
CA LEU A 136 -18.89 -12.49 -33.04
C LEU A 136 -19.85 -11.30 -33.05
N SER A 137 -20.75 -11.20 -34.03
CA SER A 137 -21.65 -10.05 -34.20
C SER A 137 -22.81 -9.98 -33.18
N ARG A 138 -23.12 -11.10 -32.51
CA ARG A 138 -24.33 -11.22 -31.68
C ARG A 138 -24.23 -10.39 -30.39
N PRO A 139 -25.22 -9.54 -30.08
CA PRO A 139 -25.13 -8.58 -28.99
C PRO A 139 -25.17 -9.23 -27.59
N ALA A 140 -24.39 -8.69 -26.67
CA ALA A 140 -24.48 -9.02 -25.24
C ALA A 140 -25.91 -8.80 -24.71
N ALA A 141 -26.37 -9.64 -23.79
CA ALA A 141 -27.70 -9.53 -23.20
C ALA A 141 -27.95 -8.13 -22.60
N ALA A 142 -29.20 -7.67 -22.60
CA ALA A 142 -29.57 -6.36 -22.05
C ALA A 142 -29.26 -6.22 -20.54
N SER A 143 -29.22 -7.36 -19.83
CA SER A 143 -28.89 -7.48 -18.41
C SER A 143 -27.44 -7.92 -18.13
N ALA A 144 -26.57 -7.98 -19.15
CA ALA A 144 -25.16 -8.33 -18.96
C ALA A 144 -24.45 -7.28 -18.10
N HIS A 145 -23.55 -7.70 -17.21
CA HIS A 145 -22.75 -6.78 -16.40
C HIS A 145 -21.89 -5.85 -17.26
N ARG A 146 -21.68 -4.62 -16.80
CA ARG A 146 -20.96 -3.57 -17.52
C ARG A 146 -19.57 -3.39 -16.95
N VAL A 147 -18.58 -3.42 -17.82
CA VAL A 147 -17.16 -3.29 -17.46
C VAL A 147 -16.62 -2.00 -18.08
N SER A 148 -16.40 -1.02 -17.22
CA SER A 148 -15.71 0.22 -17.58
C SER A 148 -14.21 -0.05 -17.60
N ALA A 149 -13.64 -0.22 -18.79
CA ALA A 149 -12.24 -0.54 -18.97
C ALA A 149 -11.40 0.74 -19.03
N ALA A 150 -10.42 0.88 -18.13
CA ALA A 150 -9.45 1.97 -18.15
C ALA A 150 -8.06 1.40 -18.47
N GLY A 151 -7.43 1.90 -19.53
CA GLY A 151 -6.06 1.50 -19.85
C GLY A 151 -5.13 1.95 -18.74
N HIS A 152 -4.24 1.09 -18.24
CA HIS A 152 -3.43 1.38 -17.08
C HIS A 152 -2.02 0.79 -17.20
N ALA A 153 -1.07 1.42 -16.51
CA ALA A 153 0.22 0.84 -16.21
C ALA A 153 0.57 1.27 -14.78
N HIS A 154 0.46 0.34 -13.84
CA HIS A 154 1.13 0.49 -12.56
C HIS A 154 2.65 0.44 -12.81
N ILE A 155 3.43 1.35 -12.23
CA ILE A 155 4.88 1.41 -12.44
C ILE A 155 5.57 1.74 -11.13
N ASP A 156 6.24 0.77 -10.52
CA ASP A 156 6.81 0.97 -9.20
C ASP A 156 7.92 2.02 -9.22
N SER A 157 7.73 3.09 -8.42
CA SER A 157 8.74 4.14 -8.23
C SER A 157 10.11 3.53 -7.97
N ALA A 158 10.18 2.53 -7.08
CA ALA A 158 11.27 1.56 -7.02
C ALA A 158 10.84 0.28 -6.29
N TRP A 159 10.95 -0.88 -6.96
CA TRP A 159 10.69 -2.21 -6.37
C TRP A 159 11.86 -3.17 -6.62
N LEU A 160 11.85 -3.93 -7.73
CA LEU A 160 12.95 -4.81 -8.15
C LEU A 160 14.05 -4.07 -8.95
N TRP A 161 14.02 -2.74 -8.94
CA TRP A 161 14.94 -1.84 -9.65
C TRP A 161 15.04 -0.50 -8.90
N PRO A 162 16.16 0.23 -9.04
CA PRO A 162 16.34 1.56 -8.45
C PRO A 162 15.55 2.65 -9.19
N LEU A 163 15.31 3.79 -8.54
CA LEU A 163 14.58 4.96 -9.05
C LEU A 163 15.00 5.37 -10.47
N ARG A 164 16.31 5.36 -10.75
CA ARG A 164 16.91 5.70 -12.05
C ARG A 164 16.46 4.83 -13.23
N GLU A 165 15.99 3.61 -12.97
CA GLU A 165 15.43 2.73 -14.00
C GLU A 165 13.94 2.98 -14.20
N THR A 166 13.23 3.45 -13.17
CA THR A 166 11.81 3.82 -13.26
C THR A 166 11.60 5.03 -14.18
N VAL A 167 12.51 6.01 -14.14
CA VAL A 167 12.56 7.09 -15.14
C VAL A 167 12.50 6.54 -16.56
N ARG A 168 13.27 5.49 -16.85
CA ARG A 168 13.33 4.81 -18.16
C ARG A 168 12.12 3.91 -18.42
N LYS A 169 11.44 3.41 -17.38
CA LYS A 169 10.19 2.61 -17.48
C LYS A 169 8.97 3.49 -17.75
N ALA A 170 8.81 4.60 -17.04
CA ALA A 170 7.81 5.63 -17.34
C ALA A 170 7.99 6.12 -18.78
N SER A 171 9.20 6.53 -19.16
CA SER A 171 9.54 6.94 -20.53
C SER A 171 9.13 5.91 -21.59
N ARG A 172 9.54 4.64 -21.45
CA ARG A 172 9.22 3.61 -22.46
C ARG A 172 7.73 3.23 -22.51
N THR A 173 7.04 3.31 -21.37
CA THR A 173 5.59 3.04 -21.26
C THR A 173 4.77 4.18 -21.86
N PHE A 174 5.12 5.43 -21.54
CA PHE A 174 4.39 6.59 -22.03
C PHE A 174 4.63 6.80 -23.54
N ALA A 175 5.80 6.43 -24.06
CA ALA A 175 6.03 6.29 -25.50
C ALA A 175 5.14 5.20 -26.14
N ASN A 176 4.95 4.03 -25.50
CA ASN A 176 4.04 3.00 -26.00
C ASN A 176 2.59 3.50 -26.07
N VAL A 177 2.09 4.08 -24.99
CA VAL A 177 0.70 4.55 -24.90
C VAL A 177 0.43 5.69 -25.88
N THR A 178 1.31 6.69 -25.96
CA THR A 178 1.14 7.84 -26.89
C THR A 178 1.42 7.50 -28.36
N ALA A 179 1.98 6.32 -28.64
CA ALA A 179 1.95 5.72 -29.97
C ALA A 179 0.61 5.00 -30.21
N LEU A 180 0.20 4.11 -29.30
CA LEU A 180 -1.03 3.31 -29.40
C LEU A 180 -2.30 4.17 -29.54
N ALA A 181 -2.36 5.31 -28.84
CA ALA A 181 -3.47 6.28 -28.92
C ALA A 181 -3.67 6.91 -30.32
N ARG A 182 -2.72 6.74 -31.26
CA ARG A 182 -2.85 7.18 -32.65
C ARG A 182 -3.61 6.18 -33.52
N ASP A 183 -3.40 4.90 -33.23
CA ASP A 183 -4.01 3.77 -33.93
C ASP A 183 -5.37 3.40 -33.30
N TYR A 184 -5.54 3.75 -32.02
CA TYR A 184 -6.73 3.51 -31.19
C TYR A 184 -7.22 4.82 -30.54
N PRO A 185 -7.97 5.67 -31.27
CA PRO A 185 -8.49 6.93 -30.73
C PRO A 185 -9.55 6.72 -29.63
N GLU A 186 -10.06 5.51 -29.44
CA GLU A 186 -10.93 5.17 -28.30
C GLU A 186 -10.16 4.73 -27.04
N LEU A 187 -8.82 4.65 -27.07
CA LEU A 187 -8.02 4.35 -25.89
C LEU A 187 -8.14 5.48 -24.86
N VAL A 188 -8.46 5.13 -23.61
CA VAL A 188 -8.31 6.03 -22.45
C VAL A 188 -7.31 5.43 -21.48
N PHE A 189 -6.16 6.08 -21.29
CA PHE A 189 -5.10 5.64 -20.38
C PHE A 189 -5.09 6.46 -19.07
N ALA A 190 -5.37 5.81 -17.95
CA ALA A 190 -5.34 6.36 -16.60
C ALA A 190 -3.93 6.20 -15.98
N CYS A 191 -3.30 7.32 -15.61
CA CYS A 191 -1.96 7.34 -15.00
C CYS A 191 -1.91 8.26 -13.77
N SER A 192 -1.47 7.67 -12.64
CA SER A 192 -1.79 8.07 -11.26
C SER A 192 -0.74 8.93 -10.54
N GLN A 193 0.53 8.83 -10.92
CA GLN A 193 1.64 9.34 -10.12
C GLN A 193 2.25 10.61 -10.71
N ALA A 194 1.94 11.80 -10.16
CA ALA A 194 2.48 13.08 -10.65
C ALA A 194 4.02 13.10 -10.77
N GLN A 195 4.73 12.40 -9.86
CA GLN A 195 6.19 12.23 -9.93
C GLN A 195 6.69 11.59 -11.24
N GLN A 196 5.94 10.67 -11.86
CA GLN A 196 6.32 10.03 -13.12
C GLN A 196 6.19 11.01 -14.30
N TYR A 197 5.14 11.84 -14.28
CA TYR A 197 4.99 12.94 -15.24
C TYR A 197 6.12 13.95 -15.08
N ALA A 198 6.49 14.32 -13.85
CA ALA A 198 7.62 15.22 -13.58
C ALA A 198 8.95 14.67 -14.14
N TRP A 199 9.27 13.39 -13.92
CA TRP A 199 10.45 12.75 -14.51
C TRP A 199 10.44 12.76 -16.05
N VAL A 200 9.28 12.60 -16.68
CA VAL A 200 9.16 12.58 -18.16
C VAL A 200 9.18 14.00 -18.74
N LYS A 201 8.63 14.99 -18.03
CA LYS A 201 8.80 16.43 -18.34
C LYS A 201 10.28 16.84 -18.29
N GLU A 202 11.01 16.42 -17.25
CA GLU A 202 12.42 16.74 -17.06
C GLU A 202 13.32 16.01 -18.08
N HIS A 203 13.15 14.70 -18.24
CA HIS A 203 14.14 13.87 -18.95
C HIS A 203 13.74 13.49 -20.39
N GLN A 204 12.49 13.68 -20.82
CA GLN A 204 12.00 13.27 -22.15
C GLN A 204 10.96 14.25 -22.77
N PRO A 205 11.35 15.49 -23.12
CA PRO A 205 10.43 16.50 -23.67
C PRO A 205 9.60 16.04 -24.88
N HIS A 206 10.17 15.23 -25.79
CA HIS A 206 9.43 14.68 -26.94
C HIS A 206 8.31 13.68 -26.57
N ILE A 207 8.35 13.11 -25.37
CA ILE A 207 7.26 12.28 -24.82
C ILE A 207 6.29 13.18 -24.04
N TRP A 208 6.80 14.17 -23.31
CA TRP A 208 5.99 15.17 -22.61
C TRP A 208 4.98 15.88 -23.52
N GLU A 209 5.41 16.36 -24.69
CA GLU A 209 4.51 16.98 -25.68
C GLU A 209 3.42 16.01 -26.18
N ARG A 210 3.74 14.71 -26.29
CA ARG A 210 2.74 13.69 -26.66
C ARG A 210 1.75 13.40 -25.55
N ILE A 211 2.18 13.45 -24.28
CA ILE A 211 1.29 13.29 -23.13
C ILE A 211 0.33 14.48 -23.06
N LYS A 212 0.83 15.72 -23.15
CA LYS A 212 -0.05 16.91 -23.22
C LYS A 212 -1.07 16.80 -24.34
N LYS A 213 -0.64 16.43 -25.56
CA LYS A 213 -1.57 16.20 -26.67
C LYS A 213 -2.59 15.09 -26.36
N ALA A 214 -2.17 13.95 -25.82
CA ALA A 214 -3.08 12.85 -25.47
C ALA A 214 -4.10 13.24 -24.38
N VAL A 215 -3.72 14.12 -23.44
CA VAL A 215 -4.66 14.70 -22.45
C VAL A 215 -5.67 15.62 -23.15
N THR A 216 -5.23 16.50 -24.05
CA THR A 216 -6.12 17.38 -24.85
C THR A 216 -7.05 16.58 -25.79
N ASP A 217 -6.53 15.55 -26.44
CA ASP A 217 -7.31 14.62 -27.29
C ASP A 217 -8.27 13.75 -26.46
N GLY A 218 -8.06 13.66 -25.15
CA GLY A 218 -8.86 12.88 -24.22
C GLY A 218 -8.52 11.39 -24.12
N THR A 219 -7.50 10.94 -24.85
CA THR A 219 -6.99 9.56 -24.81
C THR A 219 -6.10 9.27 -23.59
N TRP A 220 -5.77 10.30 -22.82
CA TRP A 220 -5.05 10.22 -21.56
C TRP A 220 -5.83 10.88 -20.43
N ALA A 221 -5.92 10.20 -19.28
CA ALA A 221 -6.52 10.68 -18.06
C ALA A 221 -5.44 10.78 -16.96
N PRO A 222 -5.04 12.00 -16.56
CA PRO A 222 -4.40 12.21 -15.27
C PRO A 222 -5.39 11.81 -14.17
N VAL A 223 -4.97 10.96 -13.25
CA VAL A 223 -5.81 10.47 -12.15
C VAL A 223 -5.05 10.44 -10.83
N GLY A 224 -5.76 10.15 -9.74
CA GLY A 224 -5.21 9.65 -8.49
C GLY A 224 -4.76 10.70 -7.49
N SER A 225 -4.74 11.98 -7.88
CA SER A 225 -4.54 13.15 -7.01
C SER A 225 -3.24 13.21 -6.20
N MET A 226 -2.32 12.24 -6.30
CA MET A 226 -1.16 12.10 -5.39
C MET A 226 0.20 12.22 -6.11
N TRP A 227 1.21 12.70 -5.37
CA TRP A 227 2.59 12.80 -5.88
C TRP A 227 3.15 11.43 -6.28
N VAL A 228 2.99 10.43 -5.41
CA VAL A 228 3.20 9.01 -5.70
C VAL A 228 2.08 8.16 -5.09
N GLU A 229 1.94 6.91 -5.55
CA GLU A 229 1.11 5.91 -4.86
C GLU A 229 1.80 5.49 -3.55
N SER A 230 1.54 6.24 -2.47
CA SER A 230 2.23 6.05 -1.18
C SER A 230 1.68 4.86 -0.40
N ASP A 231 2.43 4.40 0.60
CA ASP A 231 1.82 3.69 1.72
C ASP A 231 0.80 4.60 2.42
N ALA A 232 -0.29 4.03 2.94
CA ALA A 232 -1.40 4.77 3.56
C ALA A 232 -1.49 4.57 5.09
N ASN A 233 -0.41 4.11 5.74
CA ASN A 233 -0.37 3.76 7.18
C ASN A 233 0.79 4.40 7.96
N MET A 234 1.96 4.55 7.33
CA MET A 234 3.23 4.99 7.94
C MET A 234 3.66 6.42 7.62
N PRO A 235 3.25 7.06 6.50
CA PRO A 235 3.39 8.51 6.31
C PRO A 235 2.47 9.31 7.25
N GLY A 236 2.94 10.45 7.74
CA GLY A 236 2.20 11.31 8.67
C GLY A 236 0.94 11.92 8.06
N GLY A 237 0.02 12.39 8.91
CA GLY A 237 -1.17 13.11 8.43
C GLY A 237 -0.82 14.31 7.55
N GLU A 238 0.22 15.07 7.94
CA GLU A 238 0.81 16.12 7.12
C GLU A 238 1.37 15.57 5.80
N ALA A 239 2.19 14.51 5.85
CA ALA A 239 2.78 13.94 4.64
C ALA A 239 1.72 13.39 3.67
N LEU A 240 0.64 12.77 4.15
CA LEU A 240 -0.49 12.34 3.33
C LEU A 240 -1.26 13.54 2.73
N ALA A 241 -1.43 14.63 3.48
CA ALA A 241 -1.96 15.87 2.92
C ALA A 241 -1.03 16.43 1.83
N ARG A 242 0.30 16.41 2.04
CA ARG A 242 1.30 16.84 1.05
C ARG A 242 1.33 15.94 -0.19
N GLN A 243 1.19 14.61 -0.06
CA GLN A 243 1.02 13.71 -1.22
C GLN A 243 -0.10 14.24 -2.13
N ILE A 244 -1.25 14.59 -1.56
CA ILE A 244 -2.42 15.09 -2.31
C ILE A 244 -2.19 16.52 -2.83
N VAL A 245 -1.62 17.42 -2.02
CA VAL A 245 -1.38 18.82 -2.41
C VAL A 245 -0.39 18.92 -3.57
N HIS A 246 0.78 18.27 -3.50
CA HIS A 246 1.75 18.31 -4.60
C HIS A 246 1.26 17.50 -5.83
N GLY A 247 0.43 16.47 -5.64
CA GLY A 247 -0.21 15.71 -6.73
C GLY A 247 -1.24 16.52 -7.51
N LYS A 248 -2.30 17.00 -6.84
CA LYS A 248 -3.34 17.83 -7.46
C LYS A 248 -2.76 19.11 -8.06
N ARG A 249 -1.86 19.80 -7.35
CA ARG A 249 -1.21 21.02 -7.86
C ARG A 249 -0.51 20.77 -9.20
N PHE A 250 0.26 19.69 -9.31
CA PHE A 250 0.95 19.35 -10.56
C PHE A 250 -0.03 19.13 -11.73
N PHE A 251 -1.16 18.44 -11.50
CA PHE A 251 -2.16 18.24 -12.56
C PHE A 251 -2.92 19.52 -12.94
N GLN A 252 -3.15 20.41 -11.97
CA GLN A 252 -3.72 21.74 -12.21
C GLN A 252 -2.75 22.65 -13.00
N GLU A 253 -1.47 22.69 -12.62
CA GLU A 253 -0.44 23.54 -13.23
C GLU A 253 -0.03 23.08 -14.65
N GLU A 254 0.10 21.77 -14.89
CA GLU A 254 0.60 21.24 -16.17
C GLU A 254 -0.51 20.97 -17.20
N PHE A 255 -1.74 20.71 -16.75
CA PHE A 255 -2.85 20.29 -17.63
C PHE A 255 -4.16 21.06 -17.41
N GLY A 256 -4.29 21.88 -16.37
CA GLY A 256 -5.57 22.50 -15.99
C GLY A 256 -6.59 21.50 -15.43
N VAL A 257 -6.16 20.31 -14.99
CA VAL A 257 -7.04 19.23 -14.54
C VAL A 257 -7.07 19.18 -13.02
N ASP A 258 -8.27 19.32 -12.44
CA ASP A 258 -8.50 18.95 -11.04
C ASP A 258 -9.00 17.50 -10.96
N THR A 259 -8.23 16.62 -10.32
CA THR A 259 -8.58 15.20 -10.18
C THR A 259 -9.56 14.99 -9.02
N GLU A 260 -10.65 14.26 -9.27
CA GLU A 260 -11.75 14.03 -8.30
C GLU A 260 -11.60 12.71 -7.51
N GLU A 261 -10.61 11.88 -7.84
CA GLU A 261 -10.36 10.56 -7.25
C GLU A 261 -8.95 10.40 -6.68
N ILE A 262 -8.79 9.49 -5.71
CA ILE A 262 -7.49 8.93 -5.34
C ILE A 262 -7.40 7.48 -5.84
N TRP A 263 -6.25 7.12 -6.40
CA TRP A 263 -5.99 5.84 -7.09
C TRP A 263 -4.80 5.16 -6.42
N LEU A 264 -5.08 4.22 -5.52
CA LEU A 264 -4.07 3.45 -4.77
C LEU A 264 -4.37 1.94 -4.92
N PRO A 265 -4.13 1.33 -6.09
CA PRO A 265 -4.34 -0.09 -6.31
C PRO A 265 -3.55 -0.96 -5.32
N ASP A 266 -2.26 -0.65 -5.12
CA ASP A 266 -1.32 -1.59 -4.50
C ASP A 266 -0.97 -1.34 -3.02
N SER A 267 -1.36 -0.20 -2.42
CA SER A 267 -0.97 0.13 -1.03
C SER A 267 -1.47 -0.90 0.00
N PHE A 268 -0.65 -1.17 1.02
CA PHE A 268 -0.83 -2.31 1.93
C PHE A 268 -1.82 -2.07 3.09
N GLY A 269 -3.04 -1.64 2.77
CA GLY A 269 -4.08 -1.24 3.74
C GLY A 269 -4.13 0.27 3.97
N TYR A 270 -5.24 0.79 4.53
CA TYR A 270 -5.54 2.22 4.47
C TYR A 270 -6.08 2.81 5.78
N THR A 271 -5.43 3.88 6.25
CA THR A 271 -5.76 4.56 7.52
C THR A 271 -7.17 5.16 7.55
N ALA A 272 -7.81 5.08 8.72
CA ALA A 272 -9.20 5.48 8.94
C ALA A 272 -9.47 7.01 8.93
N ALA A 273 -8.46 7.85 8.71
CA ALA A 273 -8.60 9.30 8.52
C ALA A 273 -8.47 9.73 7.05
N PHE A 274 -8.15 8.81 6.14
CA PHE A 274 -7.96 9.11 4.73
C PHE A 274 -9.21 9.71 4.04
N PRO A 275 -10.46 9.29 4.36
CA PRO A 275 -11.67 9.94 3.81
C PRO A 275 -11.77 11.43 4.12
N GLN A 276 -11.32 11.86 5.30
CA GLN A 276 -11.29 13.28 5.69
C GLN A 276 -10.26 14.05 4.84
N LEU A 277 -9.03 13.55 4.76
CA LEU A 277 -7.95 14.18 3.97
C LEU A 277 -8.33 14.29 2.48
N ALA A 278 -8.90 13.23 1.93
CA ALA A 278 -9.43 13.22 0.57
C ALA A 278 -10.52 14.29 0.38
N LYS A 279 -11.55 14.31 1.24
CA LYS A 279 -12.68 15.23 1.09
C LYS A 279 -12.29 16.70 1.24
N LEU A 280 -11.34 17.01 2.12
CA LEU A 280 -10.76 18.35 2.29
C LEU A 280 -10.00 18.83 1.03
N ALA A 281 -9.45 17.90 0.25
CA ALA A 281 -8.81 18.17 -1.04
C ALA A 281 -9.77 18.09 -2.24
N GLY A 282 -11.09 18.13 -2.00
CA GLY A 282 -12.13 18.07 -3.04
C GLY A 282 -12.38 16.67 -3.62
N VAL A 283 -11.64 15.64 -3.19
CA VAL A 283 -11.78 14.28 -3.71
C VAL A 283 -13.13 13.69 -3.30
N ARG A 284 -13.81 13.05 -4.27
CA ARG A 284 -15.12 12.41 -4.15
C ARG A 284 -15.01 10.88 -4.12
N TRP A 285 -14.04 10.35 -4.85
CA TRP A 285 -13.94 8.94 -5.19
C TRP A 285 -12.62 8.31 -4.75
N PHE A 286 -12.63 7.00 -4.48
CA PHE A 286 -11.43 6.24 -4.11
C PHE A 286 -11.38 4.89 -4.82
N LEU A 287 -10.22 4.57 -5.40
CA LEU A 287 -9.94 3.26 -5.98
C LEU A 287 -8.77 2.56 -5.28
N THR A 288 -8.94 1.26 -5.03
CA THR A 288 -7.90 0.34 -4.54
C THR A 288 -8.03 -1.03 -5.20
N GLN A 289 -7.07 -1.93 -5.01
CA GLN A 289 -7.18 -3.34 -5.40
C GLN A 289 -6.82 -4.32 -4.28
N LYS A 290 -5.75 -4.10 -3.50
CA LYS A 290 -5.20 -5.10 -2.54
C LYS A 290 -6.20 -5.73 -1.57
N LEU A 291 -7.33 -5.09 -1.28
CA LEU A 291 -8.36 -5.63 -0.38
C LEU A 291 -8.97 -6.96 -0.86
N SER A 292 -8.84 -7.30 -2.16
CA SER A 292 -9.17 -8.64 -2.66
C SER A 292 -8.23 -9.74 -2.14
N TRP A 293 -6.99 -9.40 -1.75
CA TRP A 293 -5.95 -10.34 -1.31
C TRP A 293 -6.03 -10.68 0.21
N ASN A 294 -7.16 -10.42 0.88
CA ASN A 294 -7.32 -10.68 2.31
C ASN A 294 -7.26 -12.19 2.66
N GLN A 295 -6.27 -12.59 3.47
CA GLN A 295 -5.99 -14.00 3.86
C GLN A 295 -7.13 -14.76 4.57
N SER A 296 -8.16 -14.10 5.12
CA SER A 296 -9.18 -14.80 5.93
C SER A 296 -10.59 -14.24 5.82
N ASN A 297 -10.75 -12.92 5.61
CA ASN A 297 -12.06 -12.28 5.51
C ASN A 297 -12.17 -11.54 4.18
N LYS A 298 -12.88 -12.14 3.21
CA LYS A 298 -13.23 -11.47 1.95
C LYS A 298 -14.02 -10.19 2.25
N MET A 299 -13.63 -9.09 1.62
CA MET A 299 -14.33 -7.80 1.72
C MET A 299 -15.78 -7.96 1.18
N PRO A 300 -16.83 -7.56 1.93
CA PRO A 300 -18.21 -7.96 1.63
C PRO A 300 -18.87 -7.19 0.47
N HIS A 301 -18.27 -6.09 0.03
CA HIS A 301 -18.78 -5.16 -0.99
C HIS A 301 -17.60 -4.69 -1.84
N HIS A 302 -17.81 -4.51 -3.14
CA HIS A 302 -16.84 -3.92 -4.07
C HIS A 302 -17.09 -2.44 -4.29
N THR A 303 -18.34 -1.98 -4.12
CA THR A 303 -18.72 -0.56 -4.22
C THR A 303 -19.44 -0.13 -2.94
N PHE A 304 -18.91 0.86 -2.23
CA PHE A 304 -19.41 1.25 -0.90
C PHE A 304 -19.00 2.68 -0.51
N TRP A 305 -19.68 3.26 0.48
CA TRP A 305 -19.21 4.48 1.14
C TRP A 305 -18.15 4.13 2.19
N TRP A 306 -16.91 4.59 1.99
CA TRP A 306 -15.89 4.53 3.03
C TRP A 306 -16.05 5.73 3.95
N GLU A 307 -16.29 5.47 5.23
CA GLU A 307 -16.49 6.46 6.29
C GLU A 307 -15.28 6.50 7.23
N GLY A 308 -14.73 7.71 7.41
CA GLY A 308 -13.62 7.98 8.32
C GLY A 308 -14.04 8.03 9.79
N ILE A 309 -13.06 8.10 10.70
CA ILE A 309 -13.28 8.20 12.15
C ILE A 309 -14.05 9.44 12.61
N ASP A 310 -14.17 10.45 11.74
CA ASP A 310 -14.92 11.70 11.92
C ASP A 310 -16.33 11.65 11.33
N GLY A 311 -16.68 10.59 10.59
CA GLY A 311 -17.93 10.47 9.84
C GLY A 311 -17.86 11.00 8.40
N THR A 312 -16.72 11.52 7.93
CA THR A 312 -16.58 11.98 6.54
C THR A 312 -16.58 10.78 5.59
N ARG A 313 -17.27 10.88 4.45
CA ARG A 313 -17.46 9.79 3.49
C ARG A 313 -16.89 10.07 2.11
N VAL A 314 -16.31 9.03 1.50
CA VAL A 314 -15.78 8.99 0.12
C VAL A 314 -16.33 7.74 -0.57
N PHE A 315 -16.83 7.87 -1.80
CA PHE A 315 -17.42 6.75 -2.53
C PHE A 315 -16.29 5.88 -3.10
N THR A 316 -16.26 4.61 -2.71
CA THR A 316 -15.13 3.71 -2.92
C THR A 316 -15.50 2.57 -3.85
N HIS A 317 -14.60 2.24 -4.78
CA HIS A 317 -14.65 1.02 -5.58
C HIS A 317 -13.33 0.25 -5.51
N PHE A 318 -13.38 -1.08 -5.56
CA PHE A 318 -12.25 -1.88 -6.01
C PHE A 318 -12.68 -2.88 -7.09
N PRO A 319 -11.89 -3.07 -8.17
CA PRO A 319 -12.26 -3.95 -9.27
C PRO A 319 -12.52 -5.40 -8.82
N PRO A 320 -13.66 -6.01 -9.23
CA PRO A 320 -13.97 -7.42 -8.94
C PRO A 320 -13.19 -8.41 -9.82
N VAL A 321 -12.35 -7.93 -10.73
CA VAL A 321 -11.40 -8.77 -11.50
C VAL A 321 -10.19 -9.20 -10.65
N ASP A 322 -10.06 -8.68 -9.42
CA ASP A 322 -8.99 -8.94 -8.43
C ASP A 322 -7.56 -8.55 -8.87
N THR A 323 -7.42 -7.82 -9.98
CA THR A 323 -6.15 -7.31 -10.56
C THR A 323 -6.31 -5.92 -11.17
N TYR A 324 -5.23 -5.14 -11.21
CA TYR A 324 -5.10 -3.90 -12.00
C TYR A 324 -4.26 -4.08 -13.28
N ASN A 325 -3.85 -5.32 -13.57
CA ASN A 325 -3.07 -5.72 -14.74
C ASN A 325 -3.89 -6.64 -15.68
N SER A 326 -5.17 -6.33 -15.88
CA SER A 326 -6.05 -7.16 -16.71
C SER A 326 -5.60 -7.17 -18.18
N GLN A 327 -5.82 -8.29 -18.86
CA GLN A 327 -5.65 -8.43 -20.32
C GLN A 327 -7.00 -8.50 -21.06
N LEU A 328 -8.11 -8.27 -20.35
CA LEU A 328 -9.49 -8.42 -20.81
C LEU A 328 -9.82 -9.84 -21.30
N HIS A 329 -9.18 -10.86 -20.73
CA HIS A 329 -9.48 -12.26 -21.04
C HIS A 329 -10.91 -12.65 -20.63
N GLY A 330 -11.52 -13.59 -21.34
CA GLY A 330 -12.86 -14.11 -21.01
C GLY A 330 -12.93 -14.66 -19.58
N THR A 331 -11.86 -15.32 -19.12
CA THR A 331 -11.72 -15.83 -17.74
C THR A 331 -11.72 -14.70 -16.70
N GLU A 332 -11.03 -13.58 -16.97
CA GLU A 332 -10.97 -12.39 -16.11
C GLU A 332 -12.34 -11.70 -16.03
N LEU A 333 -13.05 -11.54 -17.15
CA LEU A 333 -14.34 -10.86 -17.20
C LEU A 333 -15.47 -11.71 -16.61
N ALA A 334 -15.48 -13.02 -16.90
CA ALA A 334 -16.41 -13.95 -16.26
C ALA A 334 -16.13 -14.07 -14.76
N HIS A 335 -14.87 -13.99 -14.31
CA HIS A 335 -14.55 -13.82 -12.89
C HIS A 335 -15.12 -12.51 -12.35
N ALA A 336 -14.90 -11.36 -12.99
CA ALA A 336 -15.41 -10.07 -12.55
C ALA A 336 -16.93 -10.06 -12.31
N GLU A 337 -17.75 -10.56 -13.25
CA GLU A 337 -19.20 -10.65 -13.09
C GLU A 337 -19.61 -11.65 -11.98
N ARG A 338 -18.92 -12.80 -11.87
CA ARG A 338 -19.18 -13.79 -10.80
C ARG A 338 -18.75 -13.29 -9.42
N ASN A 339 -17.70 -12.49 -9.34
CA ASN A 339 -17.06 -12.04 -8.11
C ASN A 339 -17.71 -10.77 -7.53
N PHE A 340 -18.22 -9.88 -8.39
CA PHE A 340 -18.84 -8.61 -8.00
C PHE A 340 -19.97 -8.82 -6.98
N ALA A 341 -19.79 -8.25 -5.78
CA ALA A 341 -20.62 -8.55 -4.62
C ALA A 341 -21.96 -7.82 -4.60
N ASP A 342 -22.03 -6.65 -5.26
CA ASP A 342 -23.17 -5.71 -5.17
C ASP A 342 -24.16 -5.85 -6.34
N LYS A 343 -23.98 -6.91 -7.14
CA LYS A 343 -24.80 -7.27 -8.30
C LYS A 343 -26.28 -7.46 -7.95
N GLY A 344 -27.14 -7.12 -8.90
CA GLY A 344 -28.59 -7.10 -8.70
C GLY A 344 -29.08 -5.84 -7.95
N ARG A 345 -28.18 -4.99 -7.47
CA ARG A 345 -28.47 -3.60 -7.08
C ARG A 345 -27.66 -2.61 -7.92
N ALA A 346 -26.39 -2.91 -8.15
CA ALA A 346 -25.53 -2.31 -9.17
C ALA A 346 -25.31 -3.28 -10.34
N THR A 347 -24.92 -2.73 -11.49
CA THR A 347 -24.76 -3.44 -12.78
C THR A 347 -23.43 -3.15 -13.48
N ARG A 348 -22.52 -2.42 -12.82
CA ARG A 348 -21.22 -2.00 -13.38
C ARG A 348 -20.04 -2.15 -12.43
N SER A 349 -18.84 -2.34 -12.98
CA SER A 349 -17.54 -2.26 -12.28
C SER A 349 -16.45 -1.72 -13.18
N LEU A 350 -15.39 -1.15 -12.61
CA LEU A 350 -14.20 -0.74 -13.35
C LEU A 350 -13.23 -1.92 -13.51
N VAL A 351 -12.47 -1.96 -14.60
CA VAL A 351 -11.32 -2.87 -14.82
C VAL A 351 -10.12 -2.08 -15.35
N PRO A 352 -9.01 -1.99 -14.60
CA PRO A 352 -7.75 -1.46 -15.12
C PRO A 352 -7.05 -2.54 -15.96
N PHE A 353 -6.71 -2.23 -17.23
CA PHE A 353 -6.12 -3.19 -18.16
C PHE A 353 -4.80 -2.71 -18.76
N GLY A 354 -3.84 -3.63 -18.94
CA GLY A 354 -2.49 -3.32 -19.40
C GLY A 354 -1.41 -4.02 -18.58
N TRP A 355 -0.16 -3.87 -19.03
CA TRP A 355 1.01 -4.37 -18.29
C TRP A 355 1.52 -3.34 -17.28
N GLY A 356 1.29 -3.60 -15.99
CA GLY A 356 1.82 -2.82 -14.88
C GLY A 356 3.01 -3.49 -14.15
N ASP A 357 3.09 -3.25 -12.84
CA ASP A 357 4.20 -3.47 -11.89
C ASP A 357 5.51 -2.82 -12.40
N GLY A 358 6.08 -3.41 -13.45
CA GLY A 358 7.23 -2.88 -14.15
C GLY A 358 6.95 -1.90 -15.28
N GLY A 359 5.69 -1.60 -15.56
CA GLY A 359 5.21 -0.84 -16.72
C GLY A 359 5.19 -1.63 -18.03
N GLY A 360 4.61 -1.00 -19.05
CA GLY A 360 4.37 -1.57 -20.38
C GLY A 360 3.09 -1.03 -21.00
N GLY A 361 2.02 -0.96 -20.20
CA GLY A 361 0.69 -0.42 -20.54
C GLY A 361 -0.17 -1.34 -21.41
N PRO A 362 -1.32 -0.83 -21.90
CA PRO A 362 -2.14 -1.50 -22.90
C PRO A 362 -1.36 -1.88 -24.16
N THR A 363 -1.84 -2.91 -24.88
CA THR A 363 -1.35 -3.27 -26.21
C THR A 363 -2.48 -3.23 -27.24
N ARG A 364 -2.13 -3.23 -28.53
CA ARG A 364 -3.10 -3.30 -29.64
C ARG A 364 -3.99 -4.55 -29.53
N GLU A 365 -3.43 -5.68 -29.10
CA GLU A 365 -4.17 -6.94 -28.88
C GLU A 365 -5.24 -6.79 -27.79
N MET A 366 -4.95 -6.06 -26.70
CA MET A 366 -5.94 -5.75 -25.67
C MET A 366 -7.05 -4.82 -26.19
N MET A 367 -6.71 -3.84 -27.04
CA MET A 367 -7.70 -2.95 -27.66
C MET A 367 -8.58 -3.67 -28.69
N GLU A 368 -8.02 -4.55 -29.50
CA GLU A 368 -8.77 -5.42 -30.42
C GLU A 368 -9.68 -6.41 -29.68
N ARG A 369 -9.25 -6.91 -28.53
CA ARG A 369 -10.07 -7.71 -27.61
C ARG A 369 -11.21 -6.87 -27.01
N ALA A 370 -10.93 -5.64 -26.56
CA ALA A 370 -11.96 -4.71 -26.08
C ALA A 370 -13.01 -4.36 -27.17
N ARG A 371 -12.57 -4.17 -28.43
CA ARG A 371 -13.48 -3.93 -29.58
C ARG A 371 -14.49 -5.08 -29.75
N ARG A 372 -14.04 -6.33 -29.68
CA ARG A 372 -14.88 -7.54 -29.76
C ARG A 372 -15.83 -7.69 -28.56
N LEU A 373 -15.32 -7.39 -27.36
CA LEU A 373 -16.07 -7.52 -26.11
C LEU A 373 -17.02 -6.35 -25.82
N ARG A 374 -17.11 -5.35 -26.70
CA ARG A 374 -18.02 -4.20 -26.57
C ARG A 374 -19.47 -4.61 -26.33
N SER A 375 -19.91 -5.65 -27.01
CA SER A 375 -21.26 -6.22 -26.86
C SER A 375 -21.32 -7.63 -27.45
N LEU A 376 -20.65 -8.61 -26.82
CA LEU A 376 -20.63 -10.01 -27.27
C LEU A 376 -21.62 -10.89 -26.48
N GLU A 377 -22.49 -11.64 -27.17
CA GLU A 377 -23.45 -12.55 -26.54
C GLU A 377 -22.75 -13.63 -25.71
N GLY A 378 -22.97 -13.59 -24.39
CA GLY A 378 -22.38 -14.49 -23.40
C GLY A 378 -21.32 -13.85 -22.51
N SER A 379 -20.85 -12.64 -22.82
CA SER A 379 -19.80 -11.92 -22.08
C SER A 379 -20.33 -10.62 -21.44
N PRO A 380 -19.70 -10.10 -20.37
CA PRO A 380 -19.89 -8.72 -19.92
C PRO A 380 -19.62 -7.70 -21.03
N ARG A 381 -20.32 -6.56 -20.99
CA ARG A 381 -20.17 -5.46 -21.95
C ARG A 381 -18.96 -4.60 -21.58
N VAL A 382 -17.91 -4.58 -22.42
CA VAL A 382 -16.69 -3.82 -22.16
C VAL A 382 -16.71 -2.46 -22.87
N GLU A 383 -16.63 -1.37 -22.11
CA GLU A 383 -16.60 0.00 -22.64
C GLU A 383 -15.32 0.70 -22.16
N VAL A 384 -14.47 1.15 -23.10
CA VAL A 384 -13.22 1.85 -22.76
C VAL A 384 -13.53 3.31 -22.45
N GLU A 385 -13.37 3.74 -21.21
CA GLU A 385 -13.77 5.07 -20.75
C GLU A 385 -12.88 5.65 -19.64
N ARG A 386 -13.10 6.93 -19.30
CA ARG A 386 -12.42 7.59 -18.18
C ARG A 386 -12.93 7.03 -16.84
N PRO A 387 -12.07 6.79 -15.84
CA PRO A 387 -12.51 6.37 -14.50
C PRO A 387 -13.57 7.29 -13.85
N SER A 388 -13.54 8.59 -14.13
CA SER A 388 -14.54 9.55 -13.65
C SER A 388 -15.94 9.32 -14.25
N ALA A 389 -16.04 8.81 -15.48
CA ALA A 389 -17.32 8.45 -16.09
C ALA A 389 -17.92 7.20 -15.41
N PHE A 390 -17.08 6.17 -15.18
CA PHE A 390 -17.44 5.02 -14.35
C PHE A 390 -17.94 5.46 -12.97
N PHE A 391 -17.15 6.26 -12.25
CA PHE A 391 -17.44 6.63 -10.87
C PHE A 391 -18.71 7.49 -10.77
N ALA A 392 -18.89 8.49 -11.63
CA ALA A 392 -20.11 9.29 -11.67
C ALA A 392 -21.36 8.43 -11.94
N ALA A 393 -21.27 7.48 -12.88
CA ALA A 393 -22.38 6.60 -13.20
C ALA A 393 -22.65 5.54 -12.11
N ALA A 394 -21.61 5.04 -11.43
CA ALA A 394 -21.75 4.12 -10.29
C ALA A 394 -22.29 4.81 -9.04
N GLU A 395 -21.88 6.05 -8.77
CA GLU A 395 -22.37 6.91 -7.69
C GLU A 395 -23.86 7.24 -7.93
N ALA A 396 -24.24 7.62 -9.15
CA ALA A 396 -25.64 7.87 -9.51
C ALA A 396 -26.53 6.60 -9.48
N GLU A 397 -26.01 5.45 -9.93
CA GLU A 397 -26.76 4.19 -9.97
C GLU A 397 -26.94 3.57 -8.57
N TYR A 398 -25.93 3.64 -7.71
CA TYR A 398 -25.88 2.85 -6.48
C TYR A 398 -25.64 3.66 -5.20
N GLY A 399 -25.17 4.91 -5.26
CA GLY A 399 -24.73 5.71 -4.10
C GLY A 399 -25.72 5.79 -2.95
N GLU A 400 -27.01 6.06 -3.21
CA GLU A 400 -28.06 6.09 -2.17
C GLU A 400 -28.28 4.74 -1.46
N ARG A 401 -27.96 3.64 -2.15
CA ARG A 401 -28.23 2.25 -1.75
C ARG A 401 -26.94 1.51 -1.34
N ALA A 402 -25.80 2.19 -1.41
CA ALA A 402 -24.49 1.66 -1.14
C ALA A 402 -24.25 1.51 0.38
N PRO A 403 -23.66 0.39 0.83
CA PRO A 403 -23.38 0.18 2.24
C PRO A 403 -22.24 1.09 2.73
N VAL A 404 -22.15 1.28 4.05
CA VAL A 404 -21.10 2.06 4.69
C VAL A 404 -20.07 1.14 5.33
N TRP A 405 -18.79 1.34 5.03
CA TRP A 405 -17.66 0.76 5.77
C TRP A 405 -17.03 1.85 6.64
N SER A 406 -17.14 1.72 7.96
CA SER A 406 -16.68 2.71 8.92
C SER A 406 -15.34 2.31 9.55
N GLY A 407 -14.31 3.15 9.41
CA GLY A 407 -12.98 2.95 9.96
C GLY A 407 -11.91 2.53 8.95
N GLU A 408 -10.94 1.73 9.39
CA GLU A 408 -9.77 1.31 8.59
C GLU A 408 -10.15 0.28 7.52
N LEU A 409 -9.57 0.41 6.32
CA LEU A 409 -9.57 -0.67 5.32
C LEU A 409 -8.33 -1.54 5.57
N TYR A 410 -8.42 -2.39 6.60
CA TYR A 410 -7.32 -3.24 7.08
C TYR A 410 -7.03 -4.39 6.11
N LEU A 411 -5.83 -4.41 5.55
CA LEU A 411 -5.33 -5.52 4.73
C LEU A 411 -4.90 -6.68 5.64
N GLU A 412 -5.41 -7.88 5.35
CA GLU A 412 -5.10 -9.10 6.10
C GLU A 412 -3.85 -9.84 5.59
N LEU A 413 -2.91 -9.11 4.96
CA LEU A 413 -1.70 -9.59 4.29
C LEU A 413 -0.56 -8.56 4.50
N HIS A 414 0.69 -8.88 4.13
CA HIS A 414 1.84 -7.96 4.10
C HIS A 414 2.15 -7.26 5.46
N ARG A 415 1.99 -7.98 6.58
CA ARG A 415 2.10 -7.40 7.95
C ARG A 415 3.52 -7.18 8.50
N ALA A 416 4.58 -7.71 7.87
CA ALA A 416 5.97 -7.44 8.22
C ALA A 416 6.47 -6.08 7.68
N THR A 417 5.81 -5.53 6.67
CA THR A 417 6.14 -4.22 6.05
C THR A 417 6.24 -3.08 7.07
N TYR A 418 5.42 -3.10 8.14
CA TYR A 418 5.48 -2.14 9.25
C TYR A 418 6.82 -2.14 10.04
N THR A 419 7.76 -3.05 9.73
CA THR A 419 8.89 -3.40 10.59
C THR A 419 10.16 -3.89 9.88
N SER A 420 10.04 -4.41 8.65
CA SER A 420 11.19 -4.58 7.74
C SER A 420 11.90 -3.24 7.55
N GLN A 421 13.19 -3.24 7.19
CA GLN A 421 13.94 -2.00 6.88
C GLN A 421 13.76 -0.87 7.91
N ALA A 422 13.82 -1.18 9.20
CA ALA A 422 13.56 -0.23 10.29
C ALA A 422 14.46 1.03 10.31
N ALA A 423 15.54 1.04 9.52
CA ALA A 423 16.33 2.24 9.26
C ALA A 423 15.63 3.21 8.29
N THR A 424 15.03 2.72 7.21
CA THR A 424 14.24 3.49 6.24
C THR A 424 13.03 4.16 6.92
N LYS A 425 12.27 3.41 7.73
CA LYS A 425 11.15 3.94 8.53
C LYS A 425 11.60 5.07 9.48
N ARG A 426 12.76 4.92 10.13
CA ARG A 426 13.34 5.93 11.03
C ARG A 426 13.85 7.16 10.28
N GLY A 427 14.33 6.99 9.04
CA GLY A 427 14.63 8.09 8.12
C GLY A 427 13.39 8.94 7.89
N ASN A 428 12.33 8.34 7.32
CA ASN A 428 11.06 9.02 7.05
C ASN A 428 10.48 9.74 8.28
N ARG A 429 10.44 9.06 9.44
CA ARG A 429 9.90 9.67 10.67
C ARG A 429 10.71 10.88 11.14
N ARG A 430 12.03 10.89 10.93
CA ARG A 430 12.87 12.04 11.26
C ARG A 430 12.70 13.17 10.23
N THR A 431 12.67 12.86 8.93
CA THR A 431 12.51 13.90 7.91
C THR A 431 11.13 14.53 7.90
N GLU A 432 10.06 13.80 8.19
CA GLU A 432 8.72 14.40 8.39
C GLU A 432 8.69 15.40 9.57
N HIS A 433 9.38 15.09 10.66
CA HIS A 433 9.48 15.99 11.80
C HIS A 433 10.36 17.21 11.45
N ALA A 434 11.54 16.98 10.88
CA ALA A 434 12.47 18.04 10.49
C ALA A 434 11.90 18.97 9.40
N LEU A 435 11.08 18.46 8.47
CA LEU A 435 10.35 19.29 7.49
C LEU A 435 9.38 20.24 8.19
N ARG A 436 8.51 19.73 9.06
CA ARG A 436 7.59 20.56 9.85
C ARG A 436 8.33 21.60 10.70
N GLU A 437 9.47 21.22 11.28
CA GLU A 437 10.28 22.11 12.11
C GLU A 437 10.97 23.19 11.28
N ALA A 438 11.56 22.84 10.13
CA ALA A 438 12.12 23.80 9.19
C ALA A 438 11.05 24.78 8.68
N GLU A 439 9.88 24.31 8.25
CA GLU A 439 8.78 25.18 7.80
C GLU A 439 8.31 26.15 8.91
N LEU A 440 8.13 25.66 10.14
CA LEU A 440 7.75 26.47 11.29
C LEU A 440 8.76 27.60 11.54
N TRP A 441 10.05 27.28 11.62
CA TRP A 441 11.07 28.27 11.94
C TRP A 441 11.36 29.20 10.76
N CYS A 442 11.35 28.71 9.51
CA CYS A 442 11.48 29.54 8.32
C CYS A 442 10.31 30.52 8.17
N ALA A 443 9.08 30.10 8.43
CA ALA A 443 7.92 30.98 8.42
C ALA A 443 7.99 32.04 9.53
N ALA A 444 8.36 31.63 10.75
CA ALA A 444 8.56 32.56 11.86
C ALA A 444 9.68 33.58 11.58
N ALA A 445 10.78 33.16 10.95
CA ALA A 445 11.87 34.04 10.54
C ALA A 445 11.41 35.05 9.48
N ALA A 446 10.71 34.60 8.42
CA ALA A 446 10.20 35.48 7.36
C ALA A 446 9.14 36.49 7.83
N VAL A 447 8.43 36.19 8.93
CA VAL A 447 7.49 37.11 9.58
C VAL A 447 8.20 38.09 10.53
N LYS A 448 9.29 37.68 11.18
CA LYS A 448 10.02 38.52 12.15
C LYS A 448 11.03 39.47 11.49
N ASP A 449 11.74 39.00 10.47
CA ASP A 449 12.82 39.72 9.80
C ASP A 449 12.57 39.82 8.29
N ALA A 450 12.33 41.04 7.82
CA ALA A 450 12.09 41.34 6.41
C ALA A 450 13.32 41.08 5.51
N ALA A 451 14.51 40.87 6.08
CA ALA A 451 15.69 40.42 5.33
C ALA A 451 15.71 38.89 5.08
N TYR A 452 14.83 38.11 5.73
CA TYR A 452 14.76 36.65 5.56
C TYR A 452 13.68 36.25 4.55
N ALA A 453 14.10 35.80 3.37
CA ALA A 453 13.19 35.18 2.40
C ALA A 453 12.85 33.74 2.81
N TYR A 454 11.57 33.37 2.77
CA TYR A 454 11.13 31.99 3.01
C TYR A 454 11.65 31.06 1.88
N PRO A 455 12.39 29.97 2.19
CA PRO A 455 13.05 29.12 1.19
C PRO A 455 12.05 28.12 0.57
N TYR A 456 11.08 28.65 -0.19
CA TYR A 456 9.95 27.88 -0.73
C TYR A 456 10.38 26.74 -1.65
N ASP A 457 11.24 27.03 -2.63
CA ASP A 457 11.63 26.05 -3.67
C ASP A 457 12.45 24.88 -3.08
N ASP A 458 13.31 25.16 -2.08
CA ASP A 458 14.05 24.13 -1.36
C ASP A 458 13.11 23.26 -0.52
N LEU A 459 12.15 23.85 0.18
CA LEU A 459 11.19 23.10 0.99
C LEU A 459 10.23 22.26 0.13
N ASP A 460 9.76 22.77 -1.03
CA ASP A 460 8.97 22.00 -2.00
C ASP A 460 9.78 20.82 -2.59
N ARG A 461 11.05 21.06 -2.99
CA ARG A 461 11.99 20.02 -3.44
C ARG A 461 12.23 18.96 -2.36
N LEU A 462 12.44 19.37 -1.11
CA LEU A 462 12.67 18.48 0.03
C LEU A 462 11.43 17.66 0.38
N TRP A 463 10.23 18.26 0.33
CA TRP A 463 8.97 17.54 0.44
C TRP A 463 8.82 16.51 -0.67
N LYS A 464 8.88 16.90 -1.95
CA LYS A 464 8.79 15.99 -3.10
C LYS A 464 9.79 14.82 -3.00
N THR A 465 11.00 15.10 -2.53
CA THR A 465 12.04 14.08 -2.26
C THR A 465 11.64 13.09 -1.16
N VAL A 466 11.06 13.55 -0.05
CA VAL A 466 10.58 12.67 1.04
C VAL A 466 9.32 11.89 0.61
N LEU A 467 8.37 12.56 -0.04
CA LEU A 467 7.11 11.98 -0.54
C LEU A 467 7.37 10.85 -1.54
N LEU A 468 8.36 10.99 -2.43
CA LEU A 468 8.82 9.91 -3.31
C LEU A 468 9.24 8.66 -2.51
N HIS A 469 10.02 8.84 -1.43
CA HIS A 469 10.48 7.73 -0.60
C HIS A 469 9.40 7.14 0.32
N GLN A 470 8.18 7.67 0.28
CA GLN A 470 6.97 7.11 0.92
C GLN A 470 6.15 6.19 -0.01
N PHE A 471 6.59 5.99 -1.26
CA PHE A 471 6.03 4.99 -2.17
C PHE A 471 5.87 3.62 -1.51
N HIS A 472 4.81 2.89 -1.87
CA HIS A 472 4.34 1.70 -1.15
C HIS A 472 5.27 0.47 -1.18
N ASP A 473 6.39 0.47 -1.91
CA ASP A 473 7.46 -0.54 -1.70
C ASP A 473 8.74 0.01 -1.06
N ILE A 474 8.98 1.32 -1.14
CA ILE A 474 10.16 1.96 -0.56
C ILE A 474 10.01 2.05 0.96
N LEU A 475 8.97 2.74 1.45
CA LEU A 475 8.77 2.91 2.89
C LEU A 475 8.33 1.59 3.56
N PRO A 476 7.38 0.81 3.00
CA PRO A 476 7.09 -0.57 3.40
C PRO A 476 8.27 -1.53 3.40
N GLY A 477 9.41 -1.20 2.80
CA GLY A 477 10.67 -1.90 3.04
C GLY A 477 10.84 -3.18 2.21
N SER A 478 10.16 -3.24 1.07
CA SER A 478 9.93 -4.42 0.24
C SER A 478 10.67 -4.40 -1.10
N SER A 479 11.21 -3.24 -1.50
CA SER A 479 12.17 -3.12 -2.61
C SER A 479 13.51 -3.86 -2.37
N ILE A 480 14.35 -3.95 -3.40
CA ILE A 480 15.70 -4.55 -3.33
C ILE A 480 16.69 -3.75 -2.46
N ALA A 481 17.83 -4.38 -2.12
CA ALA A 481 18.87 -3.81 -1.26
C ALA A 481 19.42 -2.45 -1.76
N TRP A 482 19.55 -2.27 -3.08
CA TRP A 482 19.92 -0.99 -3.71
C TRP A 482 19.01 0.15 -3.22
N VAL A 483 17.70 -0.03 -3.31
CA VAL A 483 16.69 1.00 -2.97
C VAL A 483 16.77 1.35 -1.48
N HIS A 484 16.97 0.36 -0.61
CA HIS A 484 17.12 0.60 0.82
C HIS A 484 18.49 1.15 1.22
N ARG A 485 19.50 1.20 0.32
CA ARG A 485 20.64 2.11 0.45
C ARG A 485 20.23 3.52 0.07
N GLU A 486 19.81 3.72 -1.17
CA GLU A 486 19.52 5.06 -1.71
C GLU A 486 18.52 5.85 -0.85
N ALA A 487 17.49 5.19 -0.32
CA ALA A 487 16.53 5.80 0.60
C ALA A 487 17.18 6.30 1.90
N ARG A 488 18.04 5.49 2.54
CA ARG A 488 18.74 5.89 3.79
C ARG A 488 19.71 7.05 3.54
N ASP A 489 20.45 6.97 2.45
CA ASP A 489 21.46 7.97 2.10
C ASP A 489 20.78 9.29 1.69
N THR A 490 19.61 9.22 1.05
CA THR A 490 18.77 10.38 0.75
C THR A 490 18.16 11.01 1.99
N TYR A 491 17.58 10.23 2.90
CA TYR A 491 17.10 10.76 4.19
C TYR A 491 18.23 11.42 5.00
N ALA A 492 19.47 10.92 4.92
CA ALA A 492 20.61 11.56 5.57
C ALA A 492 20.97 12.93 4.97
N ARG A 493 20.95 13.07 3.63
CA ARG A 493 21.16 14.36 2.95
C ARG A 493 20.03 15.36 3.26
N VAL A 494 18.78 14.91 3.18
CA VAL A 494 17.58 15.71 3.49
C VAL A 494 17.64 16.26 4.92
N LEU A 495 18.06 15.46 5.91
CA LEU A 495 18.23 15.95 7.28
C LEU A 495 19.29 17.05 7.38
N ALA A 496 20.50 16.84 6.83
CA ALA A 496 21.57 17.84 6.89
C ALA A 496 21.20 19.17 6.20
N GLU A 497 20.39 19.11 5.14
CA GLU A 497 19.87 20.28 4.44
C GLU A 497 18.79 21.01 5.27
N LEU A 498 17.85 20.27 5.88
CA LEU A 498 16.83 20.83 6.79
C LEU A 498 17.43 21.41 8.08
N ASP A 499 18.45 20.76 8.64
CA ASP A 499 19.22 21.28 9.78
C ASP A 499 19.89 22.62 9.42
N SER A 500 20.40 22.74 8.18
CA SER A 500 21.03 23.97 7.68
C SER A 500 20.03 25.10 7.45
N LEU A 501 18.88 24.81 6.84
CA LEU A 501 17.77 25.77 6.66
C LEU A 501 17.21 26.24 8.01
N THR A 502 16.99 25.30 8.94
CA THR A 502 16.52 25.58 10.30
C THR A 502 17.51 26.47 11.05
N ALA A 503 18.81 26.12 11.01
CA ALA A 503 19.84 26.93 11.65
C ALA A 503 19.95 28.35 11.04
N ALA A 504 19.68 28.51 9.74
CA ALA A 504 19.58 29.83 9.11
C ALA A 504 18.39 30.63 9.66
N ALA A 505 17.18 30.06 9.62
CA ALA A 505 15.98 30.71 10.16
C ALA A 505 16.13 31.10 11.64
N VAL A 506 16.70 30.21 12.47
CA VAL A 506 16.92 30.45 13.90
C VAL A 506 17.89 31.61 14.17
N ARG A 507 18.89 31.85 13.30
CA ARG A 507 19.75 33.04 13.41
C ARG A 507 18.97 34.34 13.18
N HIS A 508 18.10 34.39 12.16
CA HIS A 508 17.21 35.54 11.92
C HIS A 508 16.13 35.70 13.00
N LEU A 509 15.77 34.62 13.69
CA LEU A 509 14.96 34.70 14.91
C LEU A 509 15.70 35.29 16.12
N GLY A 510 17.00 35.57 16.03
CA GLY A 510 17.83 36.13 17.10
C GLY A 510 18.60 35.08 17.90
N GLY A 511 18.68 33.83 17.42
CA GLY A 511 19.43 32.74 18.04
C GLY A 511 20.94 32.88 17.91
N GLY A 512 21.51 33.91 18.54
CA GLY A 512 22.97 34.10 18.69
C GLY A 512 23.56 33.32 19.87
N GLU A 513 22.74 33.03 20.90
CA GLU A 513 23.12 32.23 22.07
C GLU A 513 22.55 30.81 22.00
N ALA A 514 23.21 29.86 22.67
CA ALA A 514 22.77 28.48 22.75
C ALA A 514 21.36 28.40 23.36
N SER A 515 20.40 27.93 22.56
CA SER A 515 18.97 27.99 22.88
C SER A 515 18.27 26.67 22.54
N VAL A 516 17.21 26.35 23.30
CA VAL A 516 16.29 25.26 22.99
C VAL A 516 15.03 25.79 22.34
N LEU A 517 14.56 25.11 21.29
CA LEU A 517 13.37 25.48 20.54
C LEU A 517 12.29 24.41 20.70
N ASN A 518 11.07 24.84 21.06
CA ASN A 518 9.93 23.96 21.22
C ASN A 518 9.00 24.04 20.02
N SER A 519 9.16 23.13 19.06
CA SER A 519 8.28 23.02 17.89
C SER A 519 6.86 22.51 18.18
N SER A 520 6.56 22.07 19.41
CA SER A 520 5.24 21.61 19.82
C SER A 520 4.30 22.79 20.06
N PRO A 521 3.00 22.71 19.70
CA PRO A 521 2.01 23.72 20.11
C PRO A 521 1.69 23.69 21.61
N TYR A 522 2.28 22.75 22.36
CA TYR A 522 2.15 22.62 23.81
C TYR A 522 3.48 22.88 24.51
N GLU A 523 3.42 23.44 25.72
CA GLU A 523 4.54 23.55 26.65
C GLU A 523 5.23 22.19 26.86
N ARG A 524 6.57 22.20 27.01
CA ARG A 524 7.39 21.03 27.28
C ARG A 524 8.44 21.33 28.33
N SER A 525 8.36 20.61 29.44
CA SER A 525 9.45 20.43 30.40
C SER A 525 10.25 19.18 30.03
N GLU A 526 11.54 19.33 29.71
CA GLU A 526 12.45 18.21 29.40
C GLU A 526 13.86 18.47 29.96
N VAL A 527 14.63 17.39 30.15
CA VAL A 527 16.06 17.47 30.51
C VAL A 527 16.88 17.32 29.25
N VAL A 528 17.61 18.38 28.90
CA VAL A 528 18.50 18.45 27.73
C VAL A 528 19.97 18.37 28.16
N GLU A 529 20.85 18.10 27.20
CA GLU A 529 22.29 17.92 27.43
C GLU A 529 23.05 18.97 26.61
N HIS A 530 23.81 19.84 27.28
CA HIS A 530 24.53 20.97 26.71
C HIS A 530 25.91 21.07 27.35
N GLU A 531 26.98 21.10 26.54
CA GLU A 531 28.38 21.12 26.99
C GLU A 531 28.72 20.02 28.03
N GLY A 532 28.09 18.85 27.90
CA GLY A 532 28.26 17.72 28.84
C GLY A 532 27.53 17.88 30.18
N ARG A 533 26.78 18.96 30.38
CA ARG A 533 25.91 19.19 31.54
C ARG A 533 24.46 18.89 31.20
N LEU A 534 23.70 18.45 32.19
CA LEU A 534 22.25 18.34 32.08
C LEU A 534 21.59 19.63 32.56
N VAL A 535 20.66 20.16 31.75
CA VAL A 535 19.87 21.35 32.07
C VAL A 535 18.40 20.97 31.99
N HIS A 536 17.62 21.30 33.02
CA HIS A 536 16.17 21.18 32.96
C HIS A 536 15.60 22.44 32.30
N VAL A 537 14.88 22.26 31.19
CA VAL A 537 14.26 23.35 30.45
C VAL A 537 12.76 23.16 30.42
N ASN A 538 12.01 24.17 30.85
CA ASN A 538 10.61 24.33 30.48
C ASN A 538 10.50 25.45 29.43
N VAL A 539 9.78 25.16 28.34
CA VAL A 539 9.60 26.03 27.17
C VAL A 539 8.15 25.97 26.71
N GLY A 540 7.49 27.13 26.60
CA GLY A 540 6.11 27.26 26.11
C GLY A 540 5.93 26.74 24.68
N GLY A 541 4.67 26.50 24.29
CA GLY A 541 4.34 26.01 22.95
C GLY A 541 4.78 27.00 21.84
N LEU A 542 5.43 26.48 20.79
CA LEU A 542 6.06 27.24 19.70
C LEU A 542 7.15 28.25 20.16
N GLY A 543 7.62 28.13 21.41
CA GLY A 543 8.58 29.04 22.01
C GLY A 543 10.04 28.64 21.84
N THR A 544 10.92 29.51 22.34
CA THR A 544 12.38 29.28 22.47
C THR A 544 12.85 29.73 23.85
N ARG A 545 14.00 29.25 24.31
CA ARG A 545 14.61 29.66 25.59
C ARG A 545 16.13 29.53 25.59
N GLY A 546 16.84 30.51 26.17
CA GLY A 546 18.28 30.46 26.32
C GLY A 546 18.73 29.40 27.34
N LEU A 547 19.79 28.65 27.01
CA LEU A 547 20.34 27.62 27.89
C LEU A 547 21.14 28.21 29.06
N ALA A 548 21.78 29.37 28.87
CA ALA A 548 22.44 30.11 29.94
C ALA A 548 21.43 30.57 31.02
N GLU A 549 20.28 31.13 30.60
CA GLU A 549 19.19 31.52 31.49
C GLU A 549 18.61 30.33 32.26
N ALA A 550 18.41 29.19 31.58
CA ALA A 550 17.88 27.98 32.17
C ALA A 550 18.87 27.33 33.17
N ALA A 551 20.17 27.35 32.88
CA ALA A 551 21.22 26.90 33.79
C ALA A 551 21.40 27.84 35.00
N GLY A 552 21.16 29.14 34.82
CA GLY A 552 21.16 30.11 35.92
C GLY A 552 20.00 29.93 36.90
N GLN A 553 18.90 29.29 36.48
CA GLN A 553 17.75 28.95 37.33
C GLN A 553 17.90 27.56 38.00
N GLU A 554 19.04 27.31 38.63
CA GLU A 554 19.19 26.15 39.51
C GLU A 554 18.30 26.29 40.77
N ARG A 555 17.14 25.62 40.71
CA ARG A 555 16.27 25.07 41.80
C ARG A 555 14.88 25.71 41.89
N GLU A 556 13.88 24.82 41.83
CA GLU A 556 12.80 24.78 42.81
C GLU A 556 12.46 23.32 43.14
N ALA A 557 11.85 23.05 44.30
CA ALA A 557 11.84 21.72 44.90
C ALA A 557 10.70 20.81 44.40
N GLY A 558 11.04 19.75 43.66
CA GLY A 558 10.12 18.66 43.31
C GLY A 558 10.71 17.65 42.34
N ALA A 559 11.15 18.15 41.18
CA ALA A 559 11.59 17.35 40.05
C ALA A 559 13.02 16.79 40.19
N VAL A 560 13.21 15.86 41.12
CA VAL A 560 14.50 15.17 41.38
C VAL A 560 14.40 13.70 41.02
N THR A 561 15.33 13.20 40.21
CA THR A 561 15.56 11.75 40.05
C THR A 561 16.42 11.20 41.17
N SER A 562 16.07 10.01 41.64
CA SER A 562 16.94 9.20 42.51
C SER A 562 17.09 7.79 41.95
N ALA A 563 18.28 7.23 42.12
CA ALA A 563 18.59 5.84 41.85
C ALA A 563 19.11 5.19 43.14
N THR A 564 18.54 4.06 43.51
CA THR A 564 19.04 3.27 44.66
C THR A 564 19.17 1.82 44.29
N ARG A 565 20.21 1.15 44.81
CA ARG A 565 20.41 -0.29 44.65
C ARG A 565 19.89 -0.99 45.90
N THR A 566 18.94 -1.91 45.74
CA THR A 566 18.32 -2.65 46.85
C THR A 566 18.62 -4.13 46.66
N GLY A 567 19.75 -4.57 47.25
CA GLY A 567 20.29 -5.90 47.01
C GLY A 567 20.69 -6.09 45.54
N GLN A 568 19.97 -6.96 44.84
CA GLN A 568 20.18 -7.20 43.40
C GLN A 568 19.35 -6.28 42.49
N GLU A 569 18.35 -5.57 43.01
CA GLU A 569 17.49 -4.68 42.24
C GLU A 569 18.05 -3.26 42.14
N ILE A 570 17.67 -2.52 41.10
CA ILE A 570 17.91 -1.09 40.96
C ILE A 570 16.56 -0.38 40.84
N VAL A 571 16.30 0.55 41.77
CA VAL A 571 15.07 1.35 41.80
C VAL A 571 15.39 2.74 41.27
N LEU A 572 14.71 3.14 40.20
CA LEU A 572 14.69 4.52 39.70
C LEU A 572 13.41 5.21 40.18
N SER A 573 13.48 6.46 40.60
CA SER A 573 12.31 7.25 41.01
C SER A 573 12.42 8.71 40.56
N ASN A 574 11.26 9.32 40.28
CA ASN A 574 11.05 10.76 40.24
C ASN A 574 9.70 11.07 40.96
N GLU A 575 9.16 12.27 40.81
CA GLU A 575 7.88 12.65 41.43
C GLU A 575 6.66 11.86 40.90
N HIS A 576 6.70 11.39 39.66
CA HIS A 576 5.58 10.71 38.98
C HIS A 576 5.65 9.19 39.05
N LEU A 577 6.86 8.62 39.05
CA LEU A 577 7.09 7.20 38.86
C LEU A 577 8.05 6.62 39.91
N ARG A 578 7.87 5.33 40.20
CA ARG A 578 8.90 4.45 40.78
C ARG A 578 9.01 3.19 39.93
N VAL A 579 10.20 2.93 39.41
CA VAL A 579 10.49 1.82 38.49
C VAL A 579 11.54 0.92 39.13
N THR A 580 11.18 -0.33 39.40
CA THR A 580 12.12 -1.34 39.91
C THR A 580 12.60 -2.22 38.76
N ILE A 581 13.92 -2.33 38.63
CA ILE A 581 14.63 -3.15 37.64
C ILE A 581 15.28 -4.32 38.37
N ASP A 582 15.03 -5.55 37.93
CA ASP A 582 15.57 -6.76 38.54
C ASP A 582 16.97 -7.15 38.00
N SER A 583 17.54 -8.22 38.55
CA SER A 583 18.84 -8.77 38.13
C SER A 583 18.87 -9.40 36.74
N ASP A 584 17.71 -9.71 36.16
CA ASP A 584 17.58 -10.07 34.73
C ASP A 584 17.56 -8.81 33.85
N GLY A 585 17.51 -7.59 34.40
CA GLY A 585 17.40 -6.34 33.65
C GLY A 585 16.00 -6.10 33.05
N LEU A 586 14.98 -6.62 33.71
CA LEU A 586 13.56 -6.48 33.38
C LEU A 586 12.86 -5.60 34.41
N LEU A 587 11.69 -5.05 34.05
CA LEU A 587 10.93 -4.21 34.98
C LEU A 587 10.08 -5.11 35.88
N ALA A 588 10.40 -5.14 37.17
CA ALA A 588 9.64 -5.88 38.18
C ALA A 588 8.43 -5.08 38.70
N SER A 589 8.53 -3.75 38.71
CA SER A 589 7.46 -2.83 39.12
C SER A 589 7.55 -1.53 38.31
N VAL A 590 6.39 -0.97 37.95
CA VAL A 590 6.24 0.40 37.45
C VAL A 590 5.06 1.02 38.19
N LEU A 591 5.34 1.63 39.34
CA LEU A 591 4.37 2.33 40.17
C LEU A 591 4.16 3.76 39.63
N ASP A 592 2.93 4.05 39.23
CA ASP A 592 2.41 5.41 39.03
C ASP A 592 2.10 6.01 40.41
N ARG A 593 2.83 7.06 40.79
CA ARG A 593 2.72 7.73 42.09
C ARG A 593 1.50 8.66 42.19
N ALA A 594 1.01 9.18 41.06
CA ALA A 594 -0.13 10.09 41.02
C ALA A 594 -1.46 9.32 41.08
N ALA A 595 -1.50 8.10 40.53
CA ALA A 595 -2.64 7.20 40.61
C ALA A 595 -2.54 6.14 41.74
N ASP A 596 -1.44 6.13 42.51
CA ASP A 596 -1.03 5.08 43.47
C ASP A 596 -1.25 3.65 42.93
N ARG A 597 -0.68 3.38 41.75
CA ARG A 597 -1.07 2.22 40.93
C ARG A 597 0.11 1.54 40.24
N GLU A 598 0.30 0.26 40.54
CA GLU A 598 1.15 -0.63 39.74
C GLU A 598 0.59 -0.76 38.31
N VAL A 599 1.40 -0.39 37.32
CA VAL A 599 1.07 -0.38 35.89
C VAL A 599 1.23 -1.77 35.27
N LEU A 600 2.09 -2.64 35.80
CA LEU A 600 2.26 -4.02 35.37
C LEU A 600 1.15 -4.94 35.91
N ALA A 601 0.86 -6.04 35.20
CA ALA A 601 -0.04 -7.06 35.70
C ALA A 601 0.64 -7.88 36.83
N PRO A 602 -0.10 -8.34 37.86
CA PRO A 602 0.46 -9.13 38.96
C PRO A 602 1.27 -10.34 38.47
N GLY A 603 2.48 -10.52 39.01
CA GLY A 603 3.38 -11.61 38.64
C GLY A 603 3.99 -11.50 37.22
N SER A 604 3.87 -10.36 36.54
CA SER A 604 4.43 -10.15 35.20
C SER A 604 5.55 -9.10 35.21
N ARG A 605 6.56 -9.31 34.35
CA ARG A 605 7.68 -8.38 34.15
C ARG A 605 7.51 -7.57 32.86
N GLY A 606 7.88 -6.29 32.91
CA GLY A 606 7.92 -5.38 31.76
C GLY A 606 9.26 -5.41 31.01
N ASN A 607 9.32 -4.73 29.86
CA ASN A 607 10.52 -4.62 28.99
C ASN A 607 11.06 -5.95 28.42
N LEU A 608 10.34 -7.07 28.57
CA LEU A 608 10.79 -8.41 28.16
C LEU A 608 11.01 -8.51 26.65
N LEU A 609 12.25 -8.80 26.22
CA LEU A 609 12.54 -9.07 24.82
C LEU A 609 12.28 -10.54 24.49
N GLN A 610 11.50 -10.78 23.44
CA GLN A 610 11.17 -12.11 22.92
C GLN A 610 11.69 -12.23 21.48
N LEU A 611 12.37 -13.33 21.15
CA LEU A 611 12.72 -13.69 19.77
C LEU A 611 11.66 -14.63 19.20
N HIS A 612 11.05 -14.25 18.08
CA HIS A 612 10.18 -15.13 17.31
C HIS A 612 10.93 -15.75 16.11
N PRO A 613 10.68 -17.02 15.73
CA PRO A 613 11.07 -17.53 14.43
C PRO A 613 10.19 -16.87 13.36
N ASP A 614 10.80 -16.26 12.35
CA ASP A 614 10.11 -15.48 11.32
C ASP A 614 10.35 -16.13 9.94
N HIS A 615 9.50 -17.12 9.64
CA HIS A 615 9.55 -17.90 8.41
C HIS A 615 8.13 -17.93 7.81
N PRO A 616 7.75 -16.88 7.04
CA PRO A 616 6.49 -16.87 6.31
C PRO A 616 6.57 -17.80 5.09
N THR A 617 5.40 -18.22 4.60
CA THR A 617 5.25 -19.18 3.49
C THR A 617 5.68 -18.57 2.15
N HIS A 618 5.45 -17.27 1.97
CA HIS A 618 5.89 -16.45 0.84
C HIS A 618 6.29 -15.05 1.34
N TYR A 619 6.95 -14.25 0.49
CA TYR A 619 7.23 -12.81 0.71
C TYR A 619 7.90 -12.47 2.06
N ASP A 620 9.17 -12.87 2.24
CA ASP A 620 9.93 -12.72 3.48
C ASP A 620 10.00 -11.28 4.06
N ALA A 621 10.10 -10.27 3.19
CA ALA A 621 10.10 -8.86 3.60
C ALA A 621 8.69 -8.28 3.88
N TRP A 622 7.63 -8.92 3.36
CA TRP A 622 6.25 -8.45 3.47
C TRP A 622 5.46 -9.12 4.57
N ASP A 623 5.53 -10.44 4.76
CA ASP A 623 4.47 -11.18 5.46
C ASP A 623 4.78 -11.69 6.88
N LEU A 624 3.70 -11.91 7.66
CA LEU A 624 3.76 -12.53 8.99
C LEU A 624 2.64 -13.56 9.14
N ASP A 625 2.99 -14.82 8.92
CA ASP A 625 2.05 -15.94 9.09
C ASP A 625 1.70 -16.19 10.55
N LYS A 626 0.45 -16.60 10.80
CA LYS A 626 -0.14 -16.72 12.14
C LYS A 626 0.69 -17.61 13.09
N HIS A 627 1.45 -18.59 12.57
CA HIS A 627 2.30 -19.49 13.37
C HIS A 627 3.52 -18.85 14.00
N TYR A 628 3.99 -17.67 13.56
CA TYR A 628 5.18 -17.00 14.11
C TYR A 628 5.09 -16.74 15.63
N ARG A 629 3.85 -16.72 16.17
CA ARG A 629 3.55 -16.51 17.59
C ARG A 629 3.56 -17.77 18.45
N HIS A 630 3.42 -18.95 17.84
CA HIS A 630 3.28 -20.21 18.56
C HIS A 630 4.58 -20.67 19.24
N ARG A 631 5.72 -20.10 18.84
CA ARG A 631 7.03 -20.30 19.47
C ARG A 631 7.73 -18.95 19.64
N HIS A 632 8.48 -18.81 20.73
CA HIS A 632 9.37 -17.69 20.97
C HIS A 632 10.46 -18.10 21.98
N THR A 633 11.50 -17.30 22.10
CA THR A 633 12.55 -17.43 23.13
C THR A 633 12.63 -16.12 23.90
N ASP A 634 12.35 -16.18 25.20
CA ASP A 634 12.47 -15.04 26.10
C ASP A 634 13.94 -14.77 26.44
N LEU A 635 14.37 -13.52 26.29
CA LEU A 635 15.72 -13.06 26.58
C LEU A 635 15.80 -12.49 28.00
N THR A 636 15.55 -13.33 29.00
CA THR A 636 15.60 -12.94 30.43
C THR A 636 17.03 -12.72 30.91
N ARG A 637 17.96 -13.63 30.59
CA ARG A 637 19.35 -13.54 31.03
C ARG A 637 20.01 -12.27 30.51
N ALA A 638 20.57 -11.48 31.43
CA ALA A 638 21.50 -10.41 31.12
C ALA A 638 22.96 -10.92 31.11
N GLU A 639 23.82 -10.21 30.40
CA GLU A 639 25.27 -10.25 30.57
C GLU A 639 25.69 -9.26 31.67
N SER A 640 25.10 -8.06 31.68
CA SER A 640 25.21 -7.11 32.78
C SER A 640 23.96 -6.24 32.95
N VAL A 641 23.77 -5.74 34.18
CA VAL A 641 22.75 -4.77 34.59
C VAL A 641 23.46 -3.74 35.46
N GLU A 642 23.68 -2.55 34.91
CA GLU A 642 24.56 -1.51 35.46
C GLU A 642 23.79 -0.22 35.66
N LEU A 643 23.88 0.39 36.86
CA LEU A 643 23.56 1.80 37.03
C LEU A 643 24.71 2.61 36.40
N VAL A 644 24.40 3.41 35.38
CA VAL A 644 25.40 4.12 34.56
C VAL A 644 25.27 5.64 34.63
N GLU A 645 24.22 6.12 35.31
CA GLU A 645 23.92 7.52 35.57
C GLU A 645 22.95 7.57 36.76
N ASP A 646 23.26 8.37 37.78
CA ASP A 646 22.52 8.48 39.05
C ASP A 646 22.30 9.95 39.48
N GLY A 647 22.37 10.88 38.52
CA GLY A 647 22.24 12.31 38.77
C GLY A 647 20.83 12.78 39.15
N PRO A 648 20.70 14.01 39.68
CA PRO A 648 19.43 14.55 40.17
C PRO A 648 18.43 14.93 39.06
N LEU A 649 18.87 15.05 37.80
CA LEU A 649 18.02 15.35 36.65
C LEU A 649 17.74 14.14 35.74
N ARG A 650 18.62 13.13 35.74
CA ARG A 650 18.50 11.92 34.92
C ARG A 650 19.21 10.77 35.61
N ALA A 651 18.54 9.61 35.64
CA ALA A 651 19.12 8.35 36.06
C ALA A 651 18.91 7.28 34.98
N SER A 652 19.91 6.42 34.78
CA SER A 652 19.94 5.45 33.68
C SER A 652 20.54 4.12 34.11
N VAL A 653 19.84 3.03 33.77
CA VAL A 653 20.35 1.66 33.88
C VAL A 653 20.62 1.11 32.49
N ARG A 654 21.84 0.59 32.28
CA ARG A 654 22.24 -0.13 31.08
C ARG A 654 22.06 -1.63 31.31
N VAL A 655 21.32 -2.28 30.41
CA VAL A 655 21.10 -3.73 30.39
C VAL A 655 21.72 -4.27 29.12
N VAL A 656 22.63 -5.23 29.26
CA VAL A 656 23.30 -5.88 28.13
C VAL A 656 22.85 -7.33 28.03
N ARG A 657 22.58 -7.81 26.81
CA ARG A 657 22.15 -9.18 26.52
C ARG A 657 22.93 -9.73 25.34
N VAL A 658 23.47 -10.94 25.48
CA VAL A 658 24.13 -11.69 24.39
C VAL A 658 23.37 -13.02 24.18
N PHE A 659 23.07 -13.35 22.93
CA PHE A 659 22.25 -14.52 22.60
C PHE A 659 22.56 -15.10 21.21
N GLY A 660 22.16 -16.36 21.00
CA GLY A 660 22.40 -17.08 19.76
C GLY A 660 23.89 -17.19 19.43
N ALA A 661 24.25 -17.00 18.16
CA ALA A 661 25.65 -16.99 17.71
C ALA A 661 26.28 -15.58 17.86
N GLY A 662 26.35 -15.08 19.10
CA GLY A 662 27.04 -13.82 19.43
C GLY A 662 26.30 -12.53 19.08
N SER A 663 24.97 -12.56 18.94
CA SER A 663 24.18 -11.32 18.75
C SER A 663 24.08 -10.55 20.07
N ARG A 664 24.31 -9.22 20.06
CA ARG A 664 24.29 -8.35 21.25
C ARG A 664 23.18 -7.31 21.17
N ILE A 665 22.48 -7.08 22.28
CA ILE A 665 21.58 -5.95 22.50
C ILE A 665 22.02 -5.22 23.77
N THR A 666 22.15 -3.90 23.68
CA THR A 666 22.31 -2.99 24.81
C THR A 666 21.05 -2.13 24.89
N GLN A 667 20.34 -2.18 26.01
CA GLN A 667 19.21 -1.31 26.32
C GLN A 667 19.66 -0.27 27.34
N GLU A 668 19.33 1.00 27.12
CA GLU A 668 19.40 2.00 28.20
C GLU A 668 17.98 2.37 28.64
N LEU A 669 17.71 2.18 29.93
CA LEU A 669 16.46 2.48 30.62
C LEU A 669 16.67 3.78 31.38
N ARG A 670 16.10 4.88 30.87
CA ARG A 670 16.30 6.23 31.40
C ARG A 670 15.03 6.79 32.03
N LEU A 671 15.16 7.38 33.21
CA LEU A 671 14.15 8.19 33.89
C LEU A 671 14.74 9.59 34.11
N ALA A 672 13.94 10.64 33.90
CA ALA A 672 14.37 12.04 34.05
C ALA A 672 13.45 12.81 35.00
N ALA A 673 13.93 13.95 35.50
CA ALA A 673 13.12 14.95 36.21
C ALA A 673 11.91 15.38 35.36
N ALA A 674 10.76 15.64 35.99
CA ALA A 674 9.48 15.99 35.34
C ALA A 674 8.95 14.98 34.29
N ALA A 675 9.59 13.83 34.09
CA ALA A 675 9.21 12.87 33.06
C ALA A 675 8.08 11.93 33.55
N VAL A 676 6.87 12.15 33.04
CA VAL A 676 5.70 11.26 33.22
C VAL A 676 5.82 9.89 32.51
N ALA A 677 6.95 9.60 31.86
CA ALA A 677 7.21 8.33 31.18
C ALA A 677 8.71 7.97 31.22
N SER A 678 9.01 6.69 31.48
CA SER A 678 10.37 6.15 31.31
C SER A 678 10.65 5.86 29.83
N THR A 679 11.92 5.91 29.43
CA THR A 679 12.34 5.64 28.04
C THR A 679 13.28 4.43 27.98
N SER A 680 13.08 3.56 26.98
CA SER A 680 13.90 2.37 26.73
C SER A 680 14.48 2.48 25.32
N SER A 681 15.80 2.62 25.22
CA SER A 681 16.53 2.79 23.96
C SER A 681 17.39 1.57 23.64
N PRO A 682 16.88 0.57 22.89
CA PRO A 682 17.67 -0.58 22.46
C PRO A 682 18.59 -0.22 21.27
N ARG A 683 19.88 -0.49 21.42
CA ARG A 683 20.86 -0.60 20.32
C ARG A 683 21.23 -2.08 20.17
N SER A 684 21.28 -2.58 18.93
CA SER A 684 21.78 -3.92 18.62
C SER A 684 23.09 -3.84 17.85
N SER A 685 24.02 -4.75 18.15
CA SER A 685 25.30 -4.88 17.44
C SER A 685 25.65 -6.37 17.31
N GLY A 686 26.13 -6.77 16.14
CA GLY A 686 26.23 -8.17 15.78
C GLY A 686 24.85 -8.81 15.57
N ALA A 687 24.61 -9.29 14.36
CA ALA A 687 23.48 -10.16 14.05
C ALA A 687 24.01 -11.31 13.19
N SER A 688 23.79 -12.55 13.61
CA SER A 688 24.12 -13.71 12.79
C SER A 688 23.29 -13.66 11.49
N ARG A 689 23.93 -13.41 10.34
CA ARG A 689 23.28 -13.23 9.01
C ARG A 689 22.54 -14.48 8.48
N ARG A 690 22.33 -15.52 9.30
CA ARG A 690 21.82 -16.85 8.92
C ARG A 690 20.60 -17.31 9.73
N ARG A 691 19.87 -16.41 10.42
CA ARG A 691 18.64 -16.76 11.15
C ARG A 691 17.57 -15.69 10.98
N CYS A 692 16.42 -16.08 10.42
CA CYS A 692 15.22 -15.26 10.38
C CYS A 692 14.56 -15.28 11.77
N SER A 693 15.12 -14.49 12.69
CA SER A 693 14.67 -14.40 14.09
C SER A 693 14.38 -12.96 14.46
N ARG A 694 13.15 -12.69 14.88
CA ARG A 694 12.61 -11.33 15.02
C ARG A 694 12.44 -10.93 16.48
N PRO A 695 13.12 -9.87 16.95
CA PRO A 695 12.95 -9.36 18.31
C PRO A 695 11.64 -8.58 18.47
N ARG A 696 11.02 -8.72 19.64
CA ARG A 696 9.84 -7.97 20.07
C ARG A 696 9.96 -7.64 21.56
N SER A 697 9.68 -6.40 21.97
CA SER A 697 9.48 -6.09 23.39
C SER A 697 8.02 -6.38 23.80
N ARG A 698 7.83 -7.04 24.93
CA ARG A 698 6.54 -7.36 25.53
C ARG A 698 6.38 -6.61 26.85
N TRP A 699 5.21 -5.99 26.99
CA TRP A 699 4.73 -5.35 28.21
C TRP A 699 3.36 -5.93 28.53
N THR A 700 3.13 -6.31 29.78
CA THR A 700 1.86 -6.91 30.23
C THR A 700 1.25 -5.97 31.27
N CYS A 701 0.51 -4.96 30.81
CA CYS A 701 0.01 -3.89 31.68
C CYS A 701 -1.32 -4.28 32.36
N ARG A 702 -1.61 -3.67 33.51
CA ARG A 702 -2.87 -3.77 34.25
C ARG A 702 -3.86 -2.70 33.77
N PRO A 703 -4.95 -3.08 33.06
CA PRO A 703 -5.99 -2.14 32.66
C PRO A 703 -6.95 -1.83 33.81
N ASN A 704 -7.59 -0.67 33.77
CA ASN A 704 -8.65 -0.31 34.72
C ASN A 704 -9.96 -1.01 34.29
N GLY A 705 -10.17 -2.21 34.83
CA GLY A 705 -11.25 -3.11 34.41
C GLY A 705 -10.93 -3.87 33.10
N PRO A 706 -11.78 -4.82 32.67
CA PRO A 706 -11.55 -5.63 31.47
C PRO A 706 -11.70 -4.80 30.18
N PRO A 707 -10.62 -4.51 29.43
CA PRO A 707 -10.66 -3.56 28.33
C PRO A 707 -11.28 -4.21 27.08
N ARG A 708 -12.30 -3.59 26.52
CA ARG A 708 -12.94 -4.03 25.26
C ARG A 708 -12.30 -3.45 24.00
N ARG A 709 -11.34 -2.52 24.13
CA ARG A 709 -10.64 -1.79 23.04
C ARG A 709 -9.21 -1.42 23.46
N SER A 710 -8.36 -1.04 22.51
CA SER A 710 -7.00 -0.51 22.74
C SER A 710 -6.70 0.60 21.74
N SER A 711 -6.26 1.77 22.22
CA SER A 711 -5.88 2.88 21.34
C SER A 711 -4.46 2.73 20.82
N SER A 712 -4.30 2.53 19.51
CA SER A 712 -3.11 3.00 18.78
C SER A 712 -3.29 4.46 18.38
N GLY A 713 -2.19 5.20 18.19
CA GLY A 713 -2.22 6.41 17.40
C GLY A 713 -2.34 6.06 15.91
N MET A 714 -3.09 6.86 15.16
CA MET A 714 -3.15 6.83 13.69
C MET A 714 -3.03 8.26 13.15
N CYS A 715 -2.78 8.36 11.85
CA CYS A 715 -2.79 9.65 11.13
C CYS A 715 -4.09 10.39 11.45
N SER A 716 -3.99 11.63 11.92
CA SER A 716 -5.12 12.54 12.23
C SER A 716 -6.23 12.03 13.16
N GLY A 717 -6.04 10.95 13.94
CA GLY A 717 -6.94 10.67 15.08
C GLY A 717 -6.91 9.28 15.73
N PRO A 718 -7.86 9.01 16.66
CA PRO A 718 -8.07 7.73 17.34
C PRO A 718 -9.43 7.07 16.99
N PRO A 719 -9.75 5.86 17.49
CA PRO A 719 -8.90 4.75 17.91
C PRO A 719 -9.21 3.45 17.13
N THR A 720 -8.32 2.47 17.20
CA THR A 720 -8.59 1.12 16.67
C THR A 720 -9.44 0.27 17.63
N PRO A 721 -10.40 -0.54 17.13
CA PRO A 721 -11.10 -1.51 17.98
C PRO A 721 -10.27 -2.79 18.18
N ILE A 722 -10.20 -3.27 19.43
CA ILE A 722 -10.08 -4.73 19.65
C ILE A 722 -11.43 -5.31 19.21
N PRO A 723 -11.47 -6.42 18.45
CA PRO A 723 -12.74 -7.00 18.00
C PRO A 723 -13.65 -7.37 19.20
N PRO A 724 -14.91 -6.89 19.23
CA PRO A 724 -15.96 -7.47 20.04
C PRO A 724 -16.17 -8.95 19.67
N GLY A 725 -16.95 -9.69 20.46
CA GLY A 725 -17.33 -11.08 20.17
C GLY A 725 -18.32 -11.25 19.00
N THR A 726 -18.32 -10.36 18.00
CA THR A 726 -19.24 -10.37 16.86
C THR A 726 -18.58 -10.97 15.62
N ARG A 727 -19.34 -11.76 14.85
CA ARG A 727 -18.83 -12.79 13.92
C ARG A 727 -18.02 -12.32 12.69
N ARG A 728 -17.78 -11.01 12.47
CA ARG A 728 -17.16 -10.49 11.24
C ARG A 728 -15.68 -10.07 11.34
N ALA A 729 -15.09 -10.05 12.54
CA ALA A 729 -13.65 -9.88 12.71
C ALA A 729 -13.13 -10.96 13.66
N SER A 730 -12.70 -12.10 13.11
CA SER A 730 -12.15 -13.17 13.97
C SER A 730 -10.92 -12.67 14.71
N ARG A 731 -10.76 -13.04 15.99
CA ARG A 731 -9.55 -12.74 16.78
C ARG A 731 -8.25 -13.28 16.14
N SER A 732 -8.34 -14.13 15.11
CA SER A 732 -7.20 -14.68 14.38
C SER A 732 -6.64 -13.77 13.28
N ALA A 733 -7.41 -12.80 12.79
CA ALA A 733 -7.08 -12.06 11.56
C ALA A 733 -6.23 -10.80 11.82
N ARG A 734 -6.58 -10.04 12.86
CA ARG A 734 -5.88 -8.80 13.26
C ARG A 734 -4.76 -9.09 14.26
N THR A 735 -3.70 -9.74 13.78
CA THR A 735 -2.56 -10.13 14.62
C THR A 735 -1.65 -8.95 14.93
N GLY A 736 -1.29 -8.14 13.91
CA GLY A 736 -0.58 -6.87 14.04
C GLY A 736 -1.26 -5.77 13.23
N GLY A 737 -0.91 -4.52 13.50
CA GLY A 737 -1.41 -3.35 12.76
C GLY A 737 -0.51 -2.14 13.02
N CYS A 738 -0.62 -1.11 12.18
CA CYS A 738 0.16 0.11 12.34
C CYS A 738 -0.24 0.88 13.62
N GLY A 739 0.70 1.60 14.21
CA GLY A 739 0.49 2.37 15.42
C GLY A 739 1.53 3.46 15.60
N TRP A 740 1.05 4.69 15.72
CA TRP A 740 1.85 5.88 15.94
C TRP A 740 2.16 6.07 17.43
N PRO A 741 3.41 6.46 17.79
CA PRO A 741 3.77 6.73 19.18
C PRO A 741 3.03 7.96 19.68
N ARG A 742 2.22 7.79 20.73
CA ARG A 742 1.43 8.86 21.35
C ARG A 742 2.00 9.17 22.73
N ARG A 743 2.59 10.34 22.93
CA ARG A 743 2.81 10.87 24.28
C ARG A 743 1.47 11.38 24.82
N THR A 744 1.12 11.00 26.04
CA THR A 744 -0.01 11.55 26.80
C THR A 744 0.55 12.47 27.87
N THR A 745 0.31 13.77 27.73
CA THR A 745 0.45 14.74 28.82
C THR A 745 -0.87 14.81 29.59
N ALA A 746 -0.80 15.10 30.89
CA ALA A 746 -1.98 15.41 31.69
C ALA A 746 -2.29 16.90 31.54
N SER A 747 -3.54 17.24 31.20
CA SER A 747 -4.02 18.63 31.34
C SER A 747 -4.31 18.91 32.82
N PRO A 748 -4.01 20.12 33.33
CA PRO A 748 -4.52 20.56 34.63
C PRO A 748 -6.06 20.53 34.68
N SER A 749 -6.62 20.23 35.84
CA SER A 749 -8.07 20.26 36.05
C SER A 749 -8.62 21.68 35.95
N SER A 750 -9.53 21.91 35.00
CA SER A 750 -10.24 23.19 34.87
C SER A 750 -11.14 23.46 36.07
N THR A 751 -10.95 24.61 36.71
CA THR A 751 -11.63 25.03 37.95
C THR A 751 -13.15 25.19 37.77
N THR A 752 -13.91 24.83 38.80
CA THR A 752 -15.37 24.94 38.84
C THR A 752 -15.85 26.40 38.85
N PRO A 753 -16.84 26.81 38.04
CA PRO A 753 -17.50 28.10 38.17
C PRO A 753 -18.51 28.11 39.35
N PRO A 754 -18.80 29.28 39.96
CA PRO A 754 -19.64 29.39 41.16
C PRO A 754 -21.15 29.30 40.90
N THR A 755 -21.93 29.05 41.95
CA THR A 755 -23.38 28.80 41.91
C THR A 755 -24.23 29.98 42.40
N GLY A 756 -25.36 30.23 41.73
CA GLY A 756 -26.53 30.98 42.23
C GLY A 756 -27.79 30.61 41.39
N THR A 757 -28.86 30.04 41.98
CA THR A 757 -30.09 30.72 42.47
C THR A 757 -30.87 31.47 41.37
N THR A 758 -32.16 31.21 41.07
CA THR A 758 -33.23 30.57 41.88
C THR A 758 -34.45 30.06 41.04
N SER A 759 -34.94 28.85 41.36
CA SER A 759 -36.35 28.48 41.63
C SER A 759 -37.47 28.42 40.53
N PRO A 760 -38.62 27.71 40.77
CA PRO A 760 -39.13 26.69 39.80
C PRO A 760 -40.68 26.66 39.56
N VAL A 761 -41.25 25.48 39.20
CA VAL A 761 -42.69 25.04 39.24
C VAL A 761 -43.53 25.29 37.95
N PRO A 762 -44.42 24.38 37.44
CA PRO A 762 -44.50 22.89 37.50
C PRO A 762 -44.80 22.19 36.13
N ARG A 763 -45.18 20.91 36.14
CA ARG A 763 -45.86 20.16 35.04
C ARG A 763 -47.12 19.43 35.55
N THR A 764 -48.17 19.31 34.73
CA THR A 764 -49.33 18.41 34.92
C THR A 764 -49.91 17.93 33.56
N PRO A 765 -50.75 16.86 33.50
CA PRO A 765 -50.86 15.99 32.31
C PRO A 765 -52.21 16.01 31.54
N LYS A 766 -52.32 15.15 30.52
CA LYS A 766 -53.57 14.71 29.86
C LYS A 766 -53.59 13.18 29.71
N GLY A 767 -54.77 12.56 29.52
CA GLY A 767 -54.88 11.10 29.38
C GLY A 767 -56.13 10.59 28.61
N SER A 768 -56.11 9.28 28.35
CA SER A 768 -57.23 8.33 28.15
C SER A 768 -58.44 8.65 27.24
N ALA A 769 -58.47 8.00 26.05
CA ALA A 769 -59.56 7.14 25.52
C ALA A 769 -60.95 7.79 25.17
N PRO A 770 -61.97 7.08 24.60
CA PRO A 770 -62.08 5.66 24.19
C PRO A 770 -62.55 5.47 22.69
N PRO A 771 -63.44 4.53 22.23
CA PRO A 771 -63.12 3.68 21.05
C PRO A 771 -64.27 3.45 20.00
N CYS A 772 -64.16 2.35 19.23
CA CYS A 772 -65.20 1.55 18.51
C CYS A 772 -65.22 1.56 16.95
N GLY A 773 -65.54 0.40 16.35
CA GLY A 773 -66.04 0.25 14.97
C GLY A 773 -65.44 -0.90 14.12
N SER A 774 -66.18 -2.00 13.88
CA SER A 774 -65.86 -3.01 12.84
C SER A 774 -67.04 -3.90 12.40
N PRO A 775 -67.35 -3.93 11.09
CA PRO A 775 -68.02 -5.07 10.40
C PRO A 775 -67.52 -5.29 8.93
N SER A 776 -67.85 -6.36 8.17
CA SER A 776 -68.11 -7.78 8.49
C SER A 776 -68.27 -8.63 7.19
N CYS A 777 -67.66 -9.83 7.13
CA CYS A 777 -67.93 -10.93 6.15
C CYS A 777 -67.54 -10.69 4.66
N GLY A 778 -67.40 -11.71 3.78
CA GLY A 778 -67.54 -13.19 3.91
C GLY A 778 -66.62 -13.94 2.91
N ARG A 779 -66.28 -15.24 3.00
CA ARG A 779 -67.11 -16.50 3.07
C ARG A 779 -67.92 -16.74 1.77
N ARG A 780 -67.93 -17.88 1.06
CA ARG A 780 -67.40 -19.29 1.12
C ARG A 780 -67.04 -19.73 -0.35
N THR A 781 -66.54 -20.92 -0.76
CA THR A 781 -66.92 -22.33 -0.49
C THR A 781 -65.85 -23.38 -0.90
N ALA A 782 -65.97 -24.57 -0.31
CA ALA A 782 -65.52 -25.89 -0.80
C ALA A 782 -66.67 -26.89 -0.46
N PRO A 783 -66.79 -28.11 -1.03
CA PRO A 783 -65.83 -29.24 -0.97
C PRO A 783 -65.64 -29.91 -2.37
N THR A 784 -65.11 -31.11 -2.62
CA THR A 784 -64.64 -32.32 -1.86
C THR A 784 -63.46 -32.94 -2.67
N ARG A 785 -62.88 -34.15 -2.53
CA ARG A 785 -63.06 -35.40 -1.75
C ARG A 785 -61.68 -36.07 -1.52
N THR A 786 -61.65 -37.24 -0.87
CA THR A 786 -60.49 -38.14 -0.64
C THR A 786 -60.85 -39.57 -1.14
N PRO A 787 -60.03 -40.64 -0.97
CA PRO A 787 -58.63 -40.79 -0.47
C PRO A 787 -57.70 -41.72 -1.30
N THR A 788 -56.40 -41.77 -0.98
CA THR A 788 -55.65 -43.04 -0.72
C THR A 788 -54.27 -42.86 -0.06
N SER A 789 -53.94 -43.81 0.84
CA SER A 789 -52.63 -44.31 1.34
C SER A 789 -51.34 -43.46 1.35
N ALA A 790 -50.69 -43.46 2.53
CA ALA A 790 -49.27 -43.13 2.78
C ALA A 790 -48.38 -44.43 2.68
N PRO A 791 -47.16 -44.64 3.27
CA PRO A 791 -46.42 -43.86 4.30
C PRO A 791 -44.85 -43.81 4.22
N THR A 792 -44.23 -43.15 5.24
CA THR A 792 -42.88 -43.35 5.85
C THR A 792 -41.60 -43.40 4.98
N THR A 793 -40.49 -42.66 5.18
CA THR A 793 -39.72 -42.10 6.33
C THR A 793 -38.71 -43.02 7.04
N SER A 794 -37.43 -42.65 6.94
CA SER A 794 -36.35 -42.71 7.96
C SER A 794 -36.07 -44.00 8.75
N LEU A 795 -34.80 -44.41 8.84
CA LEU A 795 -34.14 -44.74 10.11
C LEU A 795 -32.60 -44.71 10.02
N THR A 796 -31.90 -45.07 11.11
CA THR A 796 -30.79 -44.25 11.64
C THR A 796 -29.74 -45.05 12.45
N ARG A 797 -28.45 -44.65 12.38
CA ARG A 797 -27.27 -45.02 13.24
C ARG A 797 -26.70 -46.45 13.17
N CYS A 798 -25.36 -46.56 13.13
CA CYS A 798 -24.53 -47.03 14.27
C CYS A 798 -23.00 -46.96 13.99
N CYS A 799 -22.19 -47.12 15.04
CA CYS A 799 -20.71 -47.30 15.03
C CYS A 799 -20.41 -48.65 15.72
N PRO A 800 -19.29 -49.38 15.44
CA PRO A 800 -17.91 -48.95 15.73
C PRO A 800 -16.83 -49.42 14.71
N GLY A 801 -15.53 -49.18 14.99
CA GLY A 801 -14.38 -49.79 14.28
C GLY A 801 -13.88 -51.09 14.95
N PRO A 802 -12.59 -51.51 14.83
CA PRO A 802 -11.45 -50.93 14.08
C PRO A 802 -10.57 -51.96 13.29
N ARG A 803 -9.55 -51.52 12.50
CA ARG A 803 -8.13 -52.03 12.44
C ARG A 803 -7.35 -51.70 11.13
N ARG A 804 -6.06 -51.34 11.33
CA ARG A 804 -4.83 -51.61 10.52
C ARG A 804 -4.82 -51.43 8.98
N GLY A 805 -3.88 -50.61 8.48
CA GLY A 805 -3.39 -50.66 7.09
C GLY A 805 -2.57 -49.43 6.65
N THR A 806 -1.26 -49.58 6.46
CA THR A 806 -0.31 -48.55 5.97
C THR A 806 0.78 -49.21 5.10
N PRO A 807 1.51 -48.50 4.20
CA PRO A 807 1.28 -47.19 3.58
C PRO A 807 1.52 -47.24 2.03
N SER A 808 2.10 -46.18 1.45
CA SER A 808 2.73 -46.04 0.12
C SER A 808 1.85 -45.59 -1.08
N PRO A 809 2.44 -44.90 -2.09
CA PRO A 809 1.77 -43.71 -2.63
C PRO A 809 1.62 -43.65 -4.17
N ARG A 810 0.70 -42.77 -4.62
CA ARG A 810 0.67 -42.16 -5.96
C ARG A 810 0.21 -40.70 -5.79
N GLY A 811 0.69 -39.71 -6.55
CA GLY A 811 1.57 -39.76 -7.71
C GLY A 811 0.80 -39.40 -8.99
N SER A 812 0.66 -38.10 -9.24
CA SER A 812 0.03 -37.52 -10.43
C SER A 812 0.93 -36.41 -10.97
N PRO A 813 1.16 -36.30 -12.30
CA PRO A 813 2.29 -35.54 -12.83
C PRO A 813 1.96 -34.09 -13.23
N SER A 814 2.92 -33.19 -13.04
CA SER A 814 2.98 -31.91 -13.74
C SER A 814 3.71 -32.08 -15.08
N ILE A 815 3.09 -31.63 -16.17
CA ILE A 815 3.66 -31.74 -17.52
C ILE A 815 4.47 -30.47 -17.83
N CYS A 816 5.78 -30.61 -17.96
CA CYS A 816 6.66 -29.59 -18.52
C CYS A 816 7.08 -29.99 -19.95
N PRO A 817 6.92 -29.13 -20.98
CA PRO A 817 7.50 -29.35 -22.28
C PRO A 817 8.94 -28.81 -22.33
N CYS A 818 9.93 -29.71 -22.20
CA CYS A 818 11.32 -29.44 -22.54
C CYS A 818 11.83 -30.58 -23.43
N GLY A 819 12.08 -30.28 -24.71
CA GLY A 819 12.48 -31.26 -25.71
C GLY A 819 13.27 -30.65 -26.85
N SER A 820 14.59 -30.86 -26.83
CA SER A 820 15.47 -30.76 -28.00
C SER A 820 16.23 -32.08 -28.07
N PRO A 821 16.32 -32.71 -29.26
CA PRO A 821 17.61 -32.75 -29.98
C PRO A 821 17.40 -32.77 -31.51
N PRO A 822 18.43 -32.91 -32.37
CA PRO A 822 19.88 -32.97 -32.11
C PRO A 822 20.71 -31.86 -32.82
N ARG A 823 22.02 -31.87 -32.60
CA ARG A 823 23.01 -31.04 -33.33
C ARG A 823 23.74 -31.86 -34.40
N PRO A 824 24.17 -31.24 -35.52
CA PRO A 824 25.37 -31.64 -36.25
C PRO A 824 26.64 -31.09 -35.55
N LEU A 825 27.79 -31.76 -35.70
CA LEU A 825 29.09 -31.25 -35.24
C LEU A 825 29.75 -30.41 -36.32
N TRP A 826 30.14 -29.16 -36.03
CA TRP A 826 31.23 -28.46 -36.72
C TRP A 826 32.02 -27.51 -35.80
N ARG A 827 33.34 -27.59 -35.91
CA ARG A 827 34.42 -26.70 -35.42
C ARG A 827 35.65 -27.05 -36.28
N PRO A 828 36.72 -26.24 -36.36
CA PRO A 828 36.94 -24.96 -35.67
C PRO A 828 37.34 -23.79 -36.61
N SER A 829 37.40 -22.59 -36.04
CA SER A 829 38.53 -21.67 -36.25
C SER A 829 38.61 -20.68 -35.08
N CYS A 830 39.80 -20.18 -34.79
CA CYS A 830 40.03 -19.16 -33.75
C CYS A 830 40.31 -17.82 -34.42
N GLY A 831 39.71 -16.74 -33.89
CA GLY A 831 39.97 -15.37 -34.31
C GLY A 831 39.98 -14.46 -33.09
N SER A 832 41.17 -13.98 -32.73
CA SER A 832 41.39 -13.00 -31.66
C SER A 832 41.23 -11.57 -32.17
N ILE A 833 40.64 -10.68 -31.37
CA ILE A 833 40.85 -9.22 -31.46
C ILE A 833 40.61 -8.60 -30.07
N ILE A 834 41.28 -7.48 -29.81
CA ILE A 834 41.39 -6.76 -28.53
C ILE A 834 40.42 -5.54 -28.57
N PRO A 835 39.83 -5.12 -27.43
CA PRO A 835 38.86 -4.02 -27.43
C PRO A 835 39.46 -2.64 -27.73
N GLY A 836 38.59 -1.74 -28.17
CA GLY A 836 38.73 -0.29 -28.25
C GLY A 836 37.38 0.38 -28.00
#